data_AF-A0A1V5PJL8-F1
#
_entry.id   AF-A0A1V5PJL8-F1
#
_cell.length_a   1.000
_cell.length_b   1.000
_cell.length_c   1.000
_cell.angle_alpha   90.00
_cell.angle_beta   90.00
_cell.angle_gamma   90.00
#
_symmetry.space_group_name_H-M   'P 1'
#
loop_
_entity.id
_entity.type
_entity.pdbx_description
1 polymer ?
#
loop_
_entity_poly.entity_id
_entity_poly.type
_entity_poly.pdbx_seq_one_letter_code
_entity_poly.pdbx_strand_id
1 'polypeptide(L)'
;MSTNPESKLNLTQNAITVLKRRYLKKNDEGKVTETPEDMFRRVARNIARADKYYDPSANLKEIEEKFYKMMANLEFLPNSPTLMNAGRNLQQLSACFVIPVEDSIESIFEAIKNTALIHQSGGGTGFSFSRIRPKNDIVMSTKGVASGPISFMKVFNTTTETIKQGGTRRGANMGILRVDHPEIVEFISCKKQEGEMNNFNISVAITDKFMEAVKKDEEYDLINPRTGQPVKKLKAKEVFDLITEFAWQNGEPGIVFIDKINKDNPTPMLGDIESTNPCGEQPLLAYESCLAAETRIVTNNGLETVESLYDRQNKGEEIIIATNLNGIKNNIIFRPARVIKTGIKKVIRLTLTNGQSIRLTADHKVMTDKGWKEAGKVTNNDKVMVQTEKAGELYFNSSEEEEKLYQMFGWFTGGGWFTKTCGLTFGSEDKLAFDTLVPVWKKFTDCDNKVKEQKNFVRCISTYKKSAIENLKKFGFKEGKGSQKRIPSTLYTVPKQLQIAYLQGLFSADGSKTTVKSQVSLSSASLELLRDIQLILLNLGIRSNIKYYEVRSRGRAQGQLRINGENYIKFLDIVGFKLTPYKDEKCNLYEQKRIYHNKPFINIHSIKEDGETVVYDLNEPVTNSLIAEGIIVHNCNLASINLANIVARDASGKSKINYKKLRELIHNGVHFLDNVIDMNNYPLKRIEEMTKGNRKIGLGVMGFSDMLIQLGIAYNSEKAIETAEEIMKFIDTEAKKASMKLAEKRGNFPNYLGSIYDRPNCSSMRNATVTTIAPTGSISIIGGCSSGIEPLFAICYVRNILDNDKLVEVNSLFKEIAERRGFYSPELMRTIAEKGSIQDITDIPEDIRKVFVIAHDIAPEWHIKMQAAFQKYTANAVSKTINFPGYATKEEVKKAYLLAYEKGCKGLTVYRDGSRNVQVLSMKMSSKKEETTIEERNDKKMEMSLAKDQKLYKLQPRPRPIMTKGATIKMLTGCGALYITINEDQNGLCEVFAHMGKSGGCAASQAEVTGRLISLALRAGVDTKSIIKQIRGIRCPSPCWDRGNMTLSCSDAIGKAIESYLEMNGTDQKIDKKEITSVNLTGVCPECPECGNLVEFVEGCVVCRSCGYSQCG
;
A
#
# COMPACT_ATOMS: atom_id res chain seq x y z
N MET A 1 39.76 -15.69 9.39
CA MET A 1 39.19 -15.10 8.15
C MET A 1 40.18 -14.05 7.64
N SER A 2 40.33 -13.87 6.33
CA SER A 2 41.07 -12.72 5.79
C SER A 2 40.21 -11.46 5.91
N THR A 3 40.59 -10.56 6.81
CA THR A 3 39.98 -9.23 6.92
C THR A 3 40.36 -8.39 5.70
N ASN A 4 39.37 -7.99 4.89
CA ASN A 4 39.62 -7.10 3.76
C ASN A 4 40.07 -5.72 4.28
N PRO A 5 41.28 -5.21 3.97
CA PRO A 5 41.86 -4.05 4.68
C PRO A 5 41.07 -2.74 4.61
N GLU A 6 40.16 -2.61 3.65
CA GLU A 6 39.44 -1.36 3.35
C GLU A 6 38.13 -1.18 4.13
N SER A 7 37.78 -2.07 5.08
CA SER A 7 36.52 -2.00 5.82
C SER A 7 36.68 -2.22 7.32
N LYS A 8 36.20 -1.26 8.13
CA LYS A 8 36.15 -1.36 9.61
C LYS A 8 34.99 -2.22 10.14
N LEU A 9 34.21 -2.85 9.26
CA LEU A 9 32.99 -3.59 9.61
C LEU A 9 33.22 -5.10 9.53
N ASN A 10 32.90 -5.81 10.61
CA ASN A 10 33.01 -7.27 10.71
C ASN A 10 31.86 -8.00 9.98
N LEU A 11 31.76 -7.80 8.65
CA LEU A 11 30.74 -8.40 7.80
C LEU A 11 31.23 -9.71 7.17
N THR A 12 30.36 -10.74 7.13
CA THR A 12 30.66 -11.99 6.41
C THR A 12 30.63 -11.79 4.89
N GLN A 13 31.30 -12.65 4.14
CA GLN A 13 31.24 -12.61 2.66
C GLN A 13 29.81 -12.79 2.13
N ASN A 14 28.97 -13.52 2.87
CA ASN A 14 27.55 -13.63 2.59
C ASN A 14 26.77 -12.34 2.85
N ALA A 15 27.02 -11.66 3.97
CA ALA A 15 26.48 -10.34 4.24
C ALA A 15 26.86 -9.36 3.11
N ILE A 16 28.15 -9.29 2.74
CA ILE A 16 28.64 -8.43 1.65
C ILE A 16 27.95 -8.75 0.32
N THR A 17 27.77 -10.03 0.00
CA THR A 17 27.09 -10.47 -1.24
C THR A 17 25.61 -10.09 -1.25
N VAL A 18 24.90 -10.28 -0.14
CA VAL A 18 23.49 -9.86 0.02
C VAL A 18 23.35 -8.35 -0.07
N LEU A 19 24.24 -7.60 0.60
CA LEU A 19 24.28 -6.14 0.57
C LEU A 19 24.51 -5.60 -0.86
N LYS A 20 25.57 -6.04 -1.56
CA LYS A 20 25.85 -5.67 -2.95
C LYS A 20 24.70 -6.02 -3.90
N ARG A 21 24.02 -7.16 -3.68
CA ARG A 21 22.91 -7.59 -4.54
C ARG A 21 21.64 -6.76 -4.33
N ARG A 22 21.23 -6.51 -3.07
CA ARG A 22 19.88 -6.01 -2.73
C ARG A 22 19.81 -4.65 -2.01
N TYR A 23 20.87 -4.21 -1.33
CA TYR A 23 20.77 -3.07 -0.40
C TYR A 23 21.56 -1.84 -0.85
N LEU A 24 22.83 -2.03 -1.24
CA LEU A 24 23.74 -0.92 -1.58
C LEU A 24 23.28 -0.17 -2.83
N LYS A 25 23.51 1.14 -2.86
CA LYS A 25 23.11 2.03 -3.97
C LYS A 25 23.80 1.58 -5.26
N LYS A 26 23.09 1.74 -6.38
CA LYS A 26 23.61 1.53 -7.73
C LYS A 26 23.45 2.81 -8.55
N ASN A 27 24.30 3.00 -9.56
CA ASN A 27 24.04 3.98 -10.62
C ASN A 27 23.08 3.40 -11.68
N ASP A 28 22.81 4.17 -12.72
CA ASP A 28 21.88 3.81 -13.80
C ASP A 28 22.41 2.64 -14.67
N GLU A 29 23.72 2.41 -14.66
CA GLU A 29 24.39 1.23 -15.24
C GLU A 29 24.24 -0.05 -14.37
N GLY A 30 23.65 0.06 -13.18
CA GLY A 30 23.51 -1.04 -12.21
C GLY A 30 24.76 -1.34 -11.37
N LYS A 31 25.85 -0.58 -11.54
CA LYS A 31 27.10 -0.71 -10.77
C LYS A 31 26.93 -0.15 -9.36
N VAL A 32 27.45 -0.86 -8.36
CA VAL A 32 27.35 -0.44 -6.93
C VAL A 32 28.20 0.81 -6.67
N THR A 33 27.62 1.79 -5.97
CA THR A 33 28.20 3.13 -5.70
C THR A 33 28.16 3.53 -4.22
N GLU A 34 27.96 2.59 -3.32
CA GLU A 34 27.83 2.81 -1.87
C GLU A 34 28.46 1.63 -1.12
N THR A 35 29.27 1.87 -0.09
CA THR A 35 29.82 0.83 0.79
C THR A 35 28.83 0.45 1.92
N PRO A 36 29.03 -0.67 2.62
CA PRO A 36 28.24 -0.98 3.83
C PRO A 36 28.34 0.09 4.93
N GLU A 37 29.49 0.77 5.06
CA GLU A 37 29.68 1.88 5.99
C GLU A 37 28.86 3.10 5.57
N ASP A 38 28.91 3.49 4.29
CA ASP A 38 28.07 4.56 3.73
C ASP A 38 26.56 4.27 3.91
N MET A 39 26.15 3.01 3.71
CA MET A 39 24.77 2.58 3.89
C MET A 39 24.31 2.78 5.33
N PHE A 40 25.06 2.28 6.32
CA PHE A 40 24.72 2.47 7.73
C PHE A 40 24.79 3.94 8.14
N ARG A 41 25.77 4.72 7.64
CA ARG A 41 25.89 6.15 7.89
C ARG A 41 24.71 6.93 7.31
N ARG A 42 24.28 6.62 6.07
CA ARG A 42 23.07 7.20 5.43
C ARG A 42 21.83 6.93 6.28
N VAL A 43 21.62 5.68 6.69
CA VAL A 43 20.44 5.28 7.48
C VAL A 43 20.45 6.03 8.81
N ALA A 44 21.55 5.98 9.57
CA ALA A 44 21.69 6.64 10.86
C ALA A 44 21.44 8.15 10.77
N ARG A 45 22.11 8.83 9.82
CA ARG A 45 21.96 10.28 9.56
C ARG A 45 20.54 10.66 9.17
N ASN A 46 19.87 9.83 8.36
CA ASN A 46 18.50 10.10 7.95
C ASN A 46 17.53 9.97 9.12
N ILE A 47 17.62 8.87 9.90
CA ILE A 47 16.72 8.61 11.02
C ILE A 47 16.97 9.57 12.21
N ALA A 48 18.20 10.01 12.44
CA ALA A 48 18.50 11.02 13.48
C ALA A 48 17.74 12.34 13.28
N ARG A 49 17.45 12.75 12.03
CA ARG A 49 16.85 14.06 11.72
C ARG A 49 15.49 14.29 12.38
N ALA A 50 14.72 13.25 12.66
CA ALA A 50 13.40 13.38 13.29
C ALA A 50 13.44 13.98 14.71
N ASP A 51 14.58 13.93 15.42
CA ASP A 51 14.69 14.61 16.72
C ASP A 51 14.51 16.13 16.61
N LYS A 52 14.88 16.76 15.48
CA LYS A 52 14.62 18.19 15.26
C LYS A 52 13.14 18.56 15.15
N TYR A 53 12.24 17.60 14.98
CA TYR A 53 10.79 17.84 15.01
C TYR A 53 10.24 18.04 16.45
N TYR A 54 11.00 17.61 17.47
CA TYR A 54 10.60 17.69 18.88
C TYR A 54 11.53 18.59 19.70
N ASP A 55 12.82 18.61 19.37
CA ASP A 55 13.83 19.45 20.00
C ASP A 55 14.70 20.13 18.91
N PRO A 56 14.44 21.41 18.58
CA PRO A 56 15.25 22.18 17.66
C PRO A 56 16.72 22.32 18.07
N SER A 57 17.07 22.11 19.35
CA SER A 57 18.45 22.12 19.84
C SER A 57 19.17 20.77 19.68
N ALA A 58 18.44 19.66 19.50
CA ALA A 58 18.95 18.28 19.56
C ALA A 58 20.27 18.05 18.80
N ASN A 59 21.22 17.37 19.45
CA ASN A 59 22.54 17.07 18.92
C ASN A 59 22.50 15.94 17.88
N LEU A 60 22.14 16.28 16.63
CA LEU A 60 22.02 15.30 15.55
C LEU A 60 23.30 14.48 15.31
N LYS A 61 24.50 15.04 15.52
CA LYS A 61 25.76 14.30 15.33
C LYS A 61 25.90 13.16 16.34
N GLU A 62 25.51 13.39 17.59
CA GLU A 62 25.56 12.38 18.65
C GLU A 62 24.49 11.30 18.47
N ILE A 63 23.30 11.68 18.01
CA ILE A 63 22.20 10.74 17.72
C ILE A 63 22.54 9.90 16.48
N GLU A 64 23.05 10.52 15.41
CA GLU A 64 23.61 9.83 14.25
C GLU A 64 24.71 8.84 14.66
N GLU A 65 25.65 9.25 15.51
CA GLU A 65 26.76 8.40 15.93
C GLU A 65 26.32 7.21 16.80
N LYS A 66 25.31 7.40 17.67
CA LYS A 66 24.66 6.31 18.42
C LYS A 66 23.97 5.31 17.48
N PHE A 67 23.16 5.82 16.55
CA PHE A 67 22.44 5.00 15.57
C PHE A 67 23.38 4.31 14.58
N TYR A 68 24.50 4.95 14.22
CA TYR A 68 25.54 4.38 13.38
C TYR A 68 26.22 3.21 14.10
N LYS A 69 26.72 3.42 15.33
CA LYS A 69 27.44 2.40 16.10
C LYS A 69 26.64 1.13 16.33
N MET A 70 25.36 1.22 16.71
CA MET A 70 24.55 0.01 16.93
C MET A 70 24.35 -0.83 15.66
N MET A 71 24.33 -0.20 14.46
CA MET A 71 24.27 -0.92 13.19
C MET A 71 25.65 -1.40 12.72
N ALA A 72 26.69 -0.57 12.87
CA ALA A 72 28.06 -0.90 12.49
C ALA A 72 28.64 -2.09 13.30
N ASN A 73 28.32 -2.15 14.59
CA ASN A 73 28.64 -3.28 15.48
C ASN A 73 27.72 -4.51 15.26
N LEU A 74 26.76 -4.44 14.34
CA LEU A 74 25.74 -5.47 14.09
C LEU A 74 24.92 -5.85 15.34
N GLU A 75 24.75 -4.91 16.26
CA GLU A 75 24.02 -5.06 17.54
C GLU A 75 22.51 -4.78 17.38
N PHE A 76 22.14 -3.96 16.40
CA PHE A 76 20.77 -3.64 16.01
C PHE A 76 20.72 -3.50 14.48
N LEU A 77 19.69 -4.06 13.84
CA LEU A 77 19.42 -3.79 12.43
C LEU A 77 17.93 -3.49 12.24
N PRO A 78 17.58 -2.37 11.58
CA PRO A 78 16.20 -2.11 11.22
C PRO A 78 15.74 -3.01 10.07
N ASN A 79 14.45 -2.97 9.77
CA ASN A 79 13.88 -3.80 8.71
C ASN A 79 14.53 -3.53 7.32
N SER A 80 14.38 -4.47 6.39
CA SER A 80 15.02 -4.37 5.07
C SER A 80 14.64 -3.11 4.28
N PRO A 81 13.35 -2.69 4.18
CA PRO A 81 12.98 -1.40 3.61
C PRO A 81 13.74 -0.21 4.22
N THR A 82 13.92 -0.12 5.54
CA THR A 82 14.67 0.98 6.17
C THR A 82 16.11 1.05 5.68
N LEU A 83 16.84 -0.09 5.62
CA LEU A 83 18.21 -0.14 5.11
C LEU A 83 18.27 0.24 3.61
N MET A 84 17.31 -0.27 2.82
CA MET A 84 17.21 -0.04 1.38
C MET A 84 16.84 1.41 1.03
N ASN A 85 15.98 2.08 1.79
CA ASN A 85 15.29 3.29 1.32
C ASN A 85 15.53 4.56 2.17
N ALA A 86 15.98 4.46 3.43
CA ALA A 86 16.22 5.66 4.24
C ALA A 86 17.27 6.57 3.58
N GLY A 87 16.92 7.84 3.37
CA GLY A 87 17.78 8.80 2.64
C GLY A 87 17.86 8.56 1.12
N ARG A 88 16.87 7.87 0.52
CA ARG A 88 16.69 7.74 -0.94
C ARG A 88 15.28 8.18 -1.35
N ASN A 89 15.07 8.44 -2.64
CA ASN A 89 13.85 9.04 -3.18
C ASN A 89 12.54 8.31 -2.80
N LEU A 90 12.55 6.97 -2.75
CA LEU A 90 11.38 6.19 -2.32
C LEU A 90 11.06 6.39 -0.83
N GLN A 91 12.09 6.58 0.00
CA GLN A 91 12.00 6.80 1.45
C GLN A 91 11.11 5.80 2.20
N GLN A 92 10.78 4.63 1.64
CA GLN A 92 9.79 3.72 2.20
C GLN A 92 10.41 2.75 3.23
N LEU A 93 10.03 2.86 4.50
CA LEU A 93 10.73 2.26 5.66
C LEU A 93 9.90 1.21 6.42
N SER A 94 8.72 0.83 5.94
CA SER A 94 7.83 -0.14 6.61
C SER A 94 7.69 -1.44 5.84
N ALA A 95 7.82 -2.57 6.54
CA ALA A 95 7.78 -3.89 5.91
C ALA A 95 6.37 -4.53 5.86
N CYS A 96 5.44 -4.10 6.72
CA CYS A 96 4.22 -4.84 7.06
C CYS A 96 2.98 -3.97 6.95
N PHE A 97 1.93 -4.51 6.34
CA PHE A 97 0.68 -3.82 6.02
C PHE A 97 -0.51 -4.75 6.18
N VAL A 98 -1.67 -4.23 6.57
CA VAL A 98 -2.97 -4.91 6.49
C VAL A 98 -3.95 -4.01 5.75
N ILE A 99 -4.77 -4.63 4.89
CA ILE A 99 -5.71 -3.98 3.98
C ILE A 99 -7.05 -4.73 4.11
N PRO A 100 -8.17 -4.04 4.40
CA PRO A 100 -9.48 -4.68 4.44
C PRO A 100 -9.98 -5.00 3.03
N VAL A 101 -10.83 -6.03 2.93
CA VAL A 101 -11.48 -6.42 1.69
C VAL A 101 -12.98 -6.51 1.97
N GLU A 102 -13.71 -5.43 1.72
CA GLU A 102 -15.16 -5.38 1.91
C GLU A 102 -15.90 -6.15 0.80
N ASP A 103 -17.17 -6.49 1.05
CA ASP A 103 -18.03 -7.30 0.18
C ASP A 103 -18.60 -6.51 -1.04
N SER A 104 -17.70 -5.86 -1.79
CA SER A 104 -18.01 -5.09 -3.00
C SER A 104 -16.87 -5.19 -4.02
N ILE A 105 -17.21 -5.20 -5.32
CA ILE A 105 -16.21 -5.27 -6.41
C ILE A 105 -15.27 -4.07 -6.36
N GLU A 106 -15.80 -2.88 -6.07
CA GLU A 106 -15.05 -1.64 -5.95
C GLU A 106 -14.03 -1.74 -4.81
N SER A 107 -14.42 -2.27 -3.64
CA SER A 107 -13.48 -2.47 -2.53
C SER A 107 -12.45 -3.55 -2.81
N ILE A 108 -12.83 -4.63 -3.47
CA ILE A 108 -11.93 -5.74 -3.83
C ILE A 108 -10.84 -5.24 -4.79
N PHE A 109 -11.22 -4.54 -5.87
CA PHE A 109 -10.25 -4.02 -6.84
C PHE A 109 -9.45 -2.82 -6.32
N GLU A 110 -10.01 -1.98 -5.45
CA GLU A 110 -9.24 -0.95 -4.74
C GLU A 110 -8.22 -1.58 -3.78
N ALA A 111 -8.55 -2.68 -3.09
CA ALA A 111 -7.60 -3.43 -2.28
C ALA A 111 -6.48 -4.08 -3.13
N ILE A 112 -6.79 -4.62 -4.32
CA ILE A 112 -5.80 -5.13 -5.28
C ILE A 112 -4.86 -4.00 -5.76
N LYS A 113 -5.41 -2.85 -6.15
CA LYS A 113 -4.64 -1.63 -6.52
C LYS A 113 -3.75 -1.13 -5.38
N ASN A 114 -4.24 -1.17 -4.16
CA ASN A 114 -3.48 -0.74 -2.99
C ASN A 114 -2.38 -1.74 -2.62
N THR A 115 -2.62 -3.03 -2.81
CA THR A 115 -1.59 -4.09 -2.76
C THR A 115 -0.48 -3.84 -3.77
N ALA A 116 -0.83 -3.49 -5.01
CA ALA A 116 0.11 -3.19 -6.08
C ALA A 116 1.09 -2.05 -5.71
N LEU A 117 0.57 -0.94 -5.16
CA LEU A 117 1.38 0.20 -4.72
C LEU A 117 2.30 -0.15 -3.53
N ILE A 118 1.81 -0.96 -2.58
CA ILE A 118 2.61 -1.42 -1.45
C ILE A 118 3.75 -2.34 -1.92
N HIS A 119 3.46 -3.31 -2.79
CA HIS A 119 4.46 -4.25 -3.34
C HIS A 119 5.49 -3.56 -4.23
N GLN A 120 5.10 -2.54 -5.00
CA GLN A 120 6.03 -1.69 -5.76
C GLN A 120 7.07 -1.03 -4.84
N SER A 121 6.66 -0.58 -3.66
CA SER A 121 7.56 0.02 -2.66
C SER A 121 8.40 -1.00 -1.86
N GLY A 122 8.11 -2.30 -2.00
CA GLY A 122 8.80 -3.38 -1.31
C GLY A 122 8.15 -3.83 0.01
N GLY A 123 6.91 -3.40 0.30
CA GLY A 123 6.12 -3.85 1.45
C GLY A 123 5.42 -5.20 1.24
N GLY A 124 4.98 -5.84 2.32
CA GLY A 124 4.15 -7.07 2.30
C GLY A 124 2.81 -6.87 3.01
N THR A 125 1.74 -7.46 2.49
CA THR A 125 0.33 -7.15 2.80
C THR A 125 -0.43 -8.31 3.43
N GLY A 126 -1.42 -8.03 4.26
CA GLY A 126 -2.36 -9.01 4.78
C GLY A 126 -3.81 -8.59 4.61
N PHE A 127 -4.70 -9.57 4.49
CA PHE A 127 -6.12 -9.37 4.21
C PHE A 127 -6.97 -10.33 5.05
N SER A 128 -8.07 -9.81 5.60
CA SER A 128 -9.22 -10.62 5.99
C SER A 128 -10.15 -10.73 4.80
N PHE A 129 -10.41 -11.95 4.34
CA PHE A 129 -11.42 -12.25 3.33
C PHE A 129 -12.78 -12.61 3.97
N SER A 130 -12.86 -12.63 5.31
CA SER A 130 -13.99 -13.10 6.11
C SER A 130 -15.28 -12.29 5.95
N ARG A 131 -15.19 -11.10 5.34
CA ARG A 131 -16.33 -10.20 5.09
C ARG A 131 -17.04 -10.49 3.76
N ILE A 132 -16.36 -11.07 2.78
CA ILE A 132 -16.93 -11.35 1.46
C ILE A 132 -17.98 -12.45 1.57
N ARG A 133 -19.14 -12.28 0.94
CA ARG A 133 -20.21 -13.28 0.95
C ARG A 133 -19.77 -14.60 0.29
N PRO A 134 -20.27 -15.75 0.76
CA PRO A 134 -19.90 -17.03 0.20
C PRO A 134 -20.38 -17.19 -1.25
N LYS A 135 -19.68 -18.06 -1.97
CA LYS A 135 -20.01 -18.60 -3.29
C LYS A 135 -21.48 -19.05 -3.35
N ASN A 136 -22.15 -18.70 -4.44
CA ASN A 136 -23.59 -18.89 -4.68
C ASN A 136 -24.56 -18.03 -3.82
N ASP A 137 -24.07 -17.12 -2.96
CA ASP A 137 -24.94 -16.11 -2.34
C ASP A 137 -25.38 -15.03 -3.36
N ILE A 138 -26.49 -14.35 -3.06
CA ILE A 138 -27.21 -13.45 -3.97
C ILE A 138 -26.43 -12.16 -4.23
N VAL A 139 -26.27 -11.80 -5.50
CA VAL A 139 -25.77 -10.50 -5.96
C VAL A 139 -26.95 -9.63 -6.42
N MET A 140 -27.50 -8.82 -5.52
CA MET A 140 -28.74 -8.06 -5.74
C MET A 140 -28.71 -7.14 -6.98
N SER A 141 -27.55 -6.60 -7.36
CA SER A 141 -27.39 -5.69 -8.51
C SER A 141 -27.51 -6.38 -9.87
N THR A 142 -27.18 -7.68 -9.96
CA THR A 142 -27.21 -8.47 -11.21
C THR A 142 -28.26 -9.59 -11.19
N LYS A 143 -28.86 -9.86 -10.02
CA LYS A 143 -29.63 -11.09 -9.71
C LYS A 143 -28.85 -12.39 -9.91
N GLY A 144 -27.52 -12.30 -10.03
CA GLY A 144 -26.62 -13.44 -10.19
C GLY A 144 -26.11 -14.02 -8.86
N VAL A 145 -25.24 -15.01 -8.99
CA VAL A 145 -24.54 -15.69 -7.89
C VAL A 145 -23.15 -15.09 -7.64
N ALA A 146 -22.71 -15.08 -6.38
CA ALA A 146 -21.37 -14.65 -5.98
C ALA A 146 -20.30 -15.72 -6.22
N SER A 147 -19.06 -15.28 -6.48
CA SER A 147 -17.91 -16.17 -6.76
C SER A 147 -17.18 -16.70 -5.51
N GLY A 148 -17.46 -16.14 -4.34
CA GLY A 148 -16.78 -16.45 -3.07
C GLY A 148 -15.39 -15.80 -2.90
N PRO A 149 -14.90 -15.60 -1.66
CA PRO A 149 -13.58 -15.04 -1.38
C PRO A 149 -12.43 -15.75 -2.11
N ILE A 150 -12.46 -17.08 -2.23
CA ILE A 150 -11.35 -17.86 -2.81
C ILE A 150 -11.13 -17.49 -4.29
N SER A 151 -12.20 -17.20 -5.03
CA SER A 151 -12.11 -16.73 -6.41
C SER A 151 -11.38 -15.38 -6.51
N PHE A 152 -11.64 -14.45 -5.57
CA PHE A 152 -10.96 -13.15 -5.54
C PHE A 152 -9.50 -13.28 -5.07
N MET A 153 -9.20 -14.19 -4.13
CA MET A 153 -7.82 -14.48 -3.71
C MET A 153 -6.93 -14.90 -4.89
N LYS A 154 -7.46 -15.67 -5.86
CA LYS A 154 -6.72 -16.01 -7.10
C LYS A 154 -6.35 -14.77 -7.94
N VAL A 155 -7.19 -13.73 -7.95
CA VAL A 155 -6.89 -12.45 -8.63
C VAL A 155 -5.76 -11.70 -7.94
N PHE A 156 -5.81 -11.54 -6.60
CA PHE A 156 -4.70 -10.96 -5.82
C PHE A 156 -3.39 -11.71 -6.05
N ASN A 157 -3.42 -13.05 -6.10
CA ASN A 157 -2.23 -13.87 -6.32
C ASN A 157 -1.57 -13.56 -7.67
N THR A 158 -2.37 -13.47 -8.75
CA THR A 158 -1.88 -13.14 -10.09
C THR A 158 -1.34 -11.70 -10.16
N THR A 159 -1.99 -10.73 -9.52
CA THR A 159 -1.47 -9.36 -9.46
C THR A 159 -0.10 -9.29 -8.76
N THR A 160 0.09 -10.00 -7.65
CA THR A 160 1.39 -10.08 -6.98
C THR A 160 2.46 -10.80 -7.80
N GLU A 161 2.10 -11.76 -8.64
CA GLU A 161 3.02 -12.40 -9.61
C GLU A 161 3.54 -11.38 -10.63
N THR A 162 2.70 -10.50 -11.15
CA THR A 162 3.10 -9.48 -12.13
C THR A 162 4.03 -8.42 -11.50
N ILE A 163 3.82 -8.06 -10.24
CA ILE A 163 4.48 -6.92 -9.59
C ILE A 163 5.78 -7.37 -8.89
N LYS A 164 6.86 -7.36 -9.68
CA LYS A 164 8.21 -7.73 -9.24
C LYS A 164 9.11 -6.48 -9.20
N GLN A 165 9.45 -6.01 -7.98
CA GLN A 165 10.24 -4.79 -7.75
C GLN A 165 11.70 -4.94 -8.23
N GLY A 166 11.98 -4.66 -9.51
CA GLY A 166 13.34 -4.44 -10.05
C GLY A 166 14.36 -5.55 -9.80
N GLY A 167 13.92 -6.80 -9.57
CA GLY A 167 14.78 -7.92 -9.19
C GLY A 167 15.23 -7.94 -7.71
N THR A 168 14.74 -7.04 -6.86
CA THR A 168 15.20 -6.85 -5.47
C THR A 168 14.36 -7.65 -4.45
N ARG A 169 13.02 -7.56 -4.52
CA ARG A 169 12.06 -8.29 -3.66
C ARG A 169 10.85 -8.75 -4.48
N ARG A 170 10.27 -9.92 -4.15
CA ARG A 170 8.90 -10.30 -4.57
C ARG A 170 7.89 -9.75 -3.56
N GLY A 171 6.69 -9.39 -4.02
CA GLY A 171 5.55 -9.17 -3.14
C GLY A 171 5.14 -10.45 -2.40
N ALA A 172 4.43 -10.30 -1.28
CA ALA A 172 3.95 -11.41 -0.46
C ALA A 172 2.67 -11.01 0.28
N ASN A 173 1.73 -11.96 0.38
CA ASN A 173 0.41 -11.77 0.95
C ASN A 173 0.16 -12.72 2.16
N MET A 174 -0.59 -12.26 3.16
CA MET A 174 -1.34 -13.11 4.10
C MET A 174 -2.82 -13.09 3.71
N GLY A 175 -3.44 -14.26 3.58
CA GLY A 175 -4.89 -14.40 3.43
C GLY A 175 -5.48 -15.10 4.63
N ILE A 176 -6.37 -14.41 5.36
CA ILE A 176 -7.05 -14.95 6.53
C ILE A 176 -8.55 -15.06 6.28
N LEU A 177 -9.11 -16.20 6.68
CA LEU A 177 -10.55 -16.46 6.73
C LEU A 177 -10.91 -16.99 8.12
N ARG A 178 -11.96 -16.44 8.74
CA ARG A 178 -12.48 -16.96 10.02
C ARG A 178 -13.05 -18.37 9.86
N VAL A 179 -12.90 -19.17 10.91
CA VAL A 179 -13.36 -20.57 10.97
C VAL A 179 -14.89 -20.72 10.87
N ASP A 180 -15.65 -19.68 11.19
CA ASP A 180 -17.12 -19.59 11.07
C ASP A 180 -17.60 -19.12 9.68
N HIS A 181 -16.71 -18.91 8.70
CA HIS A 181 -17.12 -18.56 7.34
C HIS A 181 -17.67 -19.78 6.56
N PRO A 182 -18.76 -19.67 5.77
CA PRO A 182 -19.37 -20.83 5.08
C PRO A 182 -18.46 -21.54 4.06
N GLU A 183 -17.42 -20.84 3.57
CA GLU A 183 -16.45 -21.36 2.60
C GLU A 183 -15.19 -21.99 3.24
N ILE A 184 -15.14 -22.11 4.58
CA ILE A 184 -13.94 -22.53 5.33
C ILE A 184 -13.32 -23.85 4.84
N VAL A 185 -14.14 -24.83 4.45
CA VAL A 185 -13.68 -26.14 3.93
C VAL A 185 -12.97 -26.01 2.57
N GLU A 186 -13.50 -25.18 1.66
CA GLU A 186 -12.86 -24.92 0.37
C GLU A 186 -11.57 -24.09 0.59
N PHE A 187 -11.55 -23.17 1.56
CA PHE A 187 -10.39 -22.35 1.90
C PHE A 187 -9.23 -23.16 2.49
N ILE A 188 -9.48 -24.06 3.45
CA ILE A 188 -8.45 -24.94 4.04
C ILE A 188 -7.76 -25.77 2.94
N SER A 189 -8.52 -26.23 1.96
CA SER A 189 -8.02 -27.06 0.85
C SER A 189 -7.53 -26.26 -0.37
N CYS A 190 -7.56 -24.93 -0.36
CA CYS A 190 -7.33 -24.11 -1.58
C CYS A 190 -5.87 -24.08 -2.07
N LYS A 191 -4.96 -24.79 -1.40
CA LYS A 191 -3.56 -25.03 -1.81
C LYS A 191 -3.22 -26.53 -1.94
N LYS A 192 -4.24 -27.38 -2.16
CA LYS A 192 -4.08 -28.84 -2.34
C LYS A 192 -3.16 -29.21 -3.51
N GLN A 193 -3.17 -28.41 -4.57
CA GLN A 193 -2.24 -28.53 -5.69
C GLN A 193 -1.09 -27.55 -5.50
N GLU A 194 0.15 -28.04 -5.48
CA GLU A 194 1.32 -27.16 -5.51
C GLU A 194 1.34 -26.33 -6.80
N GLY A 195 1.82 -25.09 -6.70
CA GLY A 195 1.79 -24.13 -7.81
C GLY A 195 0.54 -23.24 -7.82
N GLU A 196 -0.54 -23.60 -7.14
CA GLU A 196 -1.64 -22.67 -6.87
C GLU A 196 -1.27 -21.72 -5.71
N MET A 197 -1.71 -20.45 -5.81
CA MET A 197 -1.63 -19.46 -4.72
C MET A 197 -0.21 -19.18 -4.17
N ASN A 198 0.82 -19.29 -5.01
CA ASN A 198 2.24 -19.15 -4.64
C ASN A 198 2.63 -17.86 -3.90
N ASN A 199 1.87 -16.77 -4.08
CA ASN A 199 2.19 -15.47 -3.48
C ASN A 199 1.43 -15.20 -2.16
N PHE A 200 0.61 -16.15 -1.72
CA PHE A 200 -0.10 -16.12 -0.44
C PHE A 200 0.49 -17.14 0.54
N ASN A 201 0.73 -16.70 1.76
CA ASN A 201 0.54 -17.55 2.94
C ASN A 201 -0.95 -17.51 3.30
N ILE A 202 -1.56 -18.64 3.64
CA ILE A 202 -2.95 -18.69 4.16
C ILE A 202 -3.00 -19.12 5.62
N SER A 203 -3.97 -18.59 6.38
CA SER A 203 -4.21 -19.00 7.77
C SER A 203 -5.68 -18.93 8.15
N VAL A 204 -6.14 -19.84 9.01
CA VAL A 204 -7.50 -19.82 9.57
C VAL A 204 -7.53 -18.95 10.82
N ALA A 205 -8.47 -18.01 10.89
CA ALA A 205 -8.77 -17.26 12.11
C ALA A 205 -9.66 -18.13 13.03
N ILE A 206 -9.03 -18.70 14.05
CA ILE A 206 -9.62 -19.59 15.06
C ILE A 206 -10.17 -18.75 16.22
N THR A 207 -11.38 -19.07 16.67
CA THR A 207 -12.07 -18.46 17.82
C THR A 207 -12.06 -19.38 19.04
N ASP A 208 -12.18 -18.80 20.24
CA ASP A 208 -12.32 -19.54 21.49
C ASP A 208 -13.59 -20.42 21.47
N LYS A 209 -14.70 -19.92 20.91
CA LYS A 209 -15.94 -20.71 20.69
C LYS A 209 -15.67 -21.98 19.90
N PHE A 210 -14.88 -21.90 18.83
CA PHE A 210 -14.53 -23.07 18.02
C PHE A 210 -13.63 -24.04 18.78
N MET A 211 -12.62 -23.56 19.51
CA MET A 211 -11.71 -24.43 20.27
C MET A 211 -12.42 -25.18 21.41
N GLU A 212 -13.38 -24.54 22.10
CA GLU A 212 -14.20 -25.25 23.09
C GLU A 212 -15.13 -26.29 22.44
N ALA A 213 -15.67 -26.02 21.24
CA ALA A 213 -16.44 -27.01 20.50
C ALA A 213 -15.57 -28.21 20.04
N VAL A 214 -14.32 -27.98 19.62
CA VAL A 214 -13.34 -29.05 19.29
C VAL A 214 -13.08 -29.94 20.51
N LYS A 215 -12.88 -29.37 21.70
CA LYS A 215 -12.62 -30.12 22.95
C LYS A 215 -13.76 -31.04 23.36
N LYS A 216 -15.01 -30.64 23.07
CA LYS A 216 -16.21 -31.36 23.49
C LYS A 216 -16.84 -32.24 22.39
N ASP A 217 -16.28 -32.22 21.18
CA ASP A 217 -16.86 -32.86 19.98
C ASP A 217 -18.25 -32.27 19.58
N GLU A 218 -18.43 -30.96 19.80
CA GLU A 218 -19.67 -30.22 19.49
C GLU A 218 -19.71 -29.72 18.03
N GLU A 219 -20.93 -29.47 17.52
CA GLU A 219 -21.14 -28.70 16.29
C GLU A 219 -21.04 -27.19 16.53
N TYR A 220 -20.62 -26.46 15.50
CA TYR A 220 -20.61 -25.00 15.48
C TYR A 220 -21.26 -24.44 14.21
N ASP A 221 -21.74 -23.20 14.32
CA ASP A 221 -22.46 -22.49 13.27
C ASP A 221 -21.50 -21.86 12.26
N LEU A 222 -21.78 -22.05 10.97
CA LEU A 222 -21.22 -21.23 9.89
C LEU A 222 -22.17 -20.05 9.63
N ILE A 223 -21.63 -18.84 9.66
CA ILE A 223 -22.38 -17.57 9.66
C ILE A 223 -22.13 -16.86 8.34
N ASN A 224 -23.18 -16.55 7.57
CA ASN A 224 -23.01 -15.75 6.34
C ASN A 224 -22.74 -14.27 6.72
N PRO A 225 -21.57 -13.69 6.41
CA PRO A 225 -21.16 -12.37 6.87
C PRO A 225 -22.06 -11.23 6.37
N ARG A 226 -22.75 -11.41 5.23
CA ARG A 226 -23.71 -10.44 4.68
C ARG A 226 -25.02 -10.37 5.48
N THR A 227 -25.34 -11.39 6.26
CA THR A 227 -26.65 -11.54 6.95
C THR A 227 -26.55 -11.65 8.47
N GLY A 228 -25.37 -12.01 9.00
CA GLY A 228 -25.17 -12.35 10.40
C GLY A 228 -25.89 -13.63 10.85
N GLN A 229 -26.53 -14.37 9.94
CA GLN A 229 -27.31 -15.56 10.28
C GLN A 229 -26.51 -16.86 10.11
N PRO A 230 -26.73 -17.87 10.98
CA PRO A 230 -26.32 -19.24 10.72
C PRO A 230 -26.92 -19.77 9.41
N VAL A 231 -26.10 -20.35 8.54
CA VAL A 231 -26.54 -20.95 7.26
C VAL A 231 -26.28 -22.46 7.17
N LYS A 232 -25.38 -22.99 8.01
CA LYS A 232 -25.02 -24.40 8.09
C LYS A 232 -24.35 -24.68 9.44
N LYS A 233 -24.36 -25.94 9.90
CA LYS A 233 -23.48 -26.43 10.97
C LYS A 233 -22.43 -27.40 10.44
N LEU A 234 -21.30 -27.47 11.13
CA LEU A 234 -20.27 -28.50 10.99
C LEU A 234 -19.82 -28.95 12.38
N LYS A 235 -19.34 -30.19 12.51
CA LYS A 235 -18.60 -30.60 13.72
C LYS A 235 -17.26 -29.88 13.76
N ALA A 236 -16.94 -29.26 14.89
CA ALA A 236 -15.72 -28.47 15.02
C ALA A 236 -14.46 -29.34 14.85
N LYS A 237 -14.49 -30.56 15.40
CA LYS A 237 -13.41 -31.55 15.32
C LYS A 237 -13.08 -31.97 13.89
N GLU A 238 -14.08 -32.24 13.04
CA GLU A 238 -13.87 -32.62 11.62
C GLU A 238 -13.20 -31.47 10.83
N VAL A 239 -13.54 -30.21 11.12
CA VAL A 239 -12.89 -29.03 10.52
C VAL A 239 -11.46 -28.83 11.06
N PHE A 240 -11.23 -29.05 12.35
CA PHE A 240 -9.89 -28.97 12.95
C PHE A 240 -8.95 -30.05 12.43
N ASP A 241 -9.46 -31.27 12.26
CA ASP A 241 -8.72 -32.39 11.68
C ASP A 241 -8.35 -32.08 10.22
N LEU A 242 -9.27 -31.48 9.44
CA LEU A 242 -8.98 -31.00 8.08
C LEU A 242 -7.88 -29.92 8.03
N ILE A 243 -7.85 -29.00 9.00
CA ILE A 243 -6.76 -28.01 9.13
C ILE A 243 -5.42 -28.73 9.36
N THR A 244 -5.39 -29.73 10.26
CA THR A 244 -4.16 -30.48 10.55
C THR A 244 -3.70 -31.36 9.39
N GLU A 245 -4.63 -31.92 8.61
CA GLU A 245 -4.35 -32.71 7.41
C GLU A 245 -3.57 -31.90 6.37
N PHE A 246 -4.09 -30.73 5.98
CA PHE A 246 -3.45 -29.89 4.97
C PHE A 246 -2.14 -29.28 5.47
N ALA A 247 -2.11 -28.81 6.73
CA ALA A 247 -0.89 -28.31 7.34
C ALA A 247 0.21 -29.37 7.46
N TRP A 248 -0.15 -30.63 7.72
CA TRP A 248 0.77 -31.77 7.65
C TRP A 248 1.19 -32.13 6.21
N GLN A 249 0.28 -31.96 5.23
CA GLN A 249 0.54 -32.29 3.84
C GLN A 249 1.52 -31.29 3.19
N ASN A 250 1.27 -29.98 3.32
CA ASN A 250 2.01 -28.94 2.60
C ASN A 250 2.48 -27.74 3.47
N GLY A 251 2.22 -27.72 4.79
CA GLY A 251 2.57 -26.62 5.70
C GLY A 251 1.55 -25.48 5.81
N GLU A 252 0.42 -25.56 5.12
CA GLU A 252 -0.66 -24.55 5.14
C GLU A 252 -2.06 -25.23 5.21
N PRO A 253 -3.08 -24.59 5.81
CA PRO A 253 -3.06 -23.25 6.40
C PRO A 253 -2.36 -23.21 7.76
N GLY A 254 -1.78 -22.05 8.08
CA GLY A 254 -1.45 -21.72 9.47
C GLY A 254 -2.71 -21.47 10.30
N ILE A 255 -2.56 -21.24 11.60
CA ILE A 255 -3.67 -20.80 12.46
C ILE A 255 -3.35 -19.47 13.15
N VAL A 256 -4.38 -18.67 13.35
CA VAL A 256 -4.35 -17.36 14.01
C VAL A 256 -5.45 -17.35 15.08
N PHE A 257 -5.08 -17.21 16.35
CA PHE A 257 -6.04 -17.19 17.46
C PHE A 257 -6.61 -15.78 17.62
N ILE A 258 -7.70 -15.50 16.90
CA ILE A 258 -8.16 -14.13 16.63
C ILE A 258 -8.71 -13.44 17.89
N ASP A 259 -9.32 -14.21 18.78
CA ASP A 259 -9.87 -13.70 20.05
C ASP A 259 -8.72 -13.38 21.03
N LYS A 260 -7.65 -14.19 21.06
CA LYS A 260 -6.42 -13.90 21.82
C LYS A 260 -5.66 -12.69 21.25
N ILE A 261 -5.70 -12.45 19.94
CA ILE A 261 -5.16 -11.23 19.33
C ILE A 261 -5.97 -9.99 19.78
N ASN A 262 -7.30 -10.06 19.76
CA ASN A 262 -8.14 -8.91 20.10
C ASN A 262 -8.22 -8.63 21.62
N LYS A 263 -8.13 -9.65 22.45
CA LYS A 263 -7.92 -9.53 23.91
C LYS A 263 -6.62 -8.81 24.28
N ASP A 264 -5.61 -8.88 23.41
CA ASP A 264 -4.33 -8.18 23.53
C ASP A 264 -4.24 -6.91 22.66
N ASN A 265 -5.33 -6.49 21.99
CA ASN A 265 -5.35 -5.27 21.16
C ASN A 265 -5.18 -4.04 22.06
N PRO A 266 -4.14 -3.21 21.86
CA PRO A 266 -3.91 -2.04 22.71
C PRO A 266 -4.95 -0.93 22.52
N THR A 267 -5.67 -0.94 21.41
CA THR A 267 -6.59 0.13 20.99
C THR A 267 -7.92 -0.45 20.48
N PRO A 268 -8.69 -1.15 21.33
CA PRO A 268 -9.91 -1.86 20.92
C PRO A 268 -11.05 -0.93 20.51
N MET A 269 -11.06 0.32 21.00
CA MET A 269 -12.01 1.36 20.60
C MET A 269 -11.92 1.80 19.13
N LEU A 270 -10.87 1.38 18.42
CA LEU A 270 -10.69 1.61 16.98
C LEU A 270 -11.21 0.44 16.11
N GLY A 271 -11.74 -0.62 16.73
CA GLY A 271 -12.24 -1.83 16.10
C GLY A 271 -11.39 -3.07 16.35
N ASP A 272 -11.82 -4.19 15.75
CA ASP A 272 -11.17 -5.49 15.86
C ASP A 272 -10.11 -5.70 14.77
N ILE A 273 -9.00 -6.34 15.17
CA ILE A 273 -7.94 -6.83 14.29
C ILE A 273 -8.43 -8.13 13.65
N GLU A 274 -8.65 -8.11 12.34
CA GLU A 274 -9.08 -9.29 11.57
C GLU A 274 -7.93 -10.03 10.86
N SER A 275 -6.73 -9.42 10.76
CA SER A 275 -5.63 -9.98 9.96
C SER A 275 -4.25 -9.61 10.51
N THR A 276 -3.25 -10.41 10.13
CA THR A 276 -1.83 -10.12 10.29
C THR A 276 -1.19 -9.75 8.96
N ASN A 277 0.02 -9.21 8.99
CA ASN A 277 0.94 -9.15 7.85
C ASN A 277 1.37 -10.57 7.35
N PRO A 278 2.13 -10.69 6.23
CA PRO A 278 2.56 -11.96 5.63
C PRO A 278 3.20 -13.01 6.54
N CYS A 279 3.93 -12.60 7.60
CA CYS A 279 4.67 -13.51 8.46
C CYS A 279 4.05 -13.67 9.87
N GLY A 280 2.86 -13.11 10.11
CA GLY A 280 2.08 -13.33 11.33
C GLY A 280 2.48 -12.47 12.55
N GLU A 281 3.63 -11.77 12.54
CA GLU A 281 4.18 -11.09 13.71
C GLU A 281 3.55 -9.71 14.01
N GLN A 282 2.82 -9.13 13.05
CA GLN A 282 2.13 -7.84 13.17
C GLN A 282 0.61 -7.99 12.91
N PRO A 283 -0.21 -8.20 13.96
CA PRO A 283 -1.66 -8.04 13.91
C PRO A 283 -2.05 -6.55 13.86
N LEU A 284 -2.80 -6.13 12.83
CA LEU A 284 -3.08 -4.72 12.54
C LEU A 284 -4.56 -4.47 12.19
N LEU A 285 -5.07 -3.29 12.57
CA LEU A 285 -6.36 -2.77 12.13
C LEU A 285 -6.24 -2.22 10.68
N ALA A 286 -7.32 -1.65 10.16
CA ALA A 286 -7.38 -1.04 8.84
C ALA A 286 -7.44 0.49 8.85
N TYR A 287 -6.65 1.13 7.98
CA TYR A 287 -7.04 2.35 7.23
C TYR A 287 -7.47 3.68 7.93
N GLU A 288 -7.29 3.93 9.25
CA GLU A 288 -7.51 5.28 9.86
C GLU A 288 -6.71 6.37 9.09
N SER A 289 -7.07 7.66 8.93
CA SER A 289 -8.17 8.54 9.39
C SER A 289 -8.56 9.49 8.22
N CYS A 290 -9.65 10.29 8.29
CA CYS A 290 -10.19 10.93 7.04
C CYS A 290 -10.84 12.33 7.19
N LEU A 291 -10.98 13.07 6.08
CA LEU A 291 -11.69 14.35 5.92
C LEU A 291 -13.13 14.16 5.40
N ALA A 292 -14.00 15.16 5.50
CA ALA A 292 -15.35 15.14 4.92
C ALA A 292 -15.38 15.49 3.40
N ALA A 293 -16.40 15.02 2.68
CA ALA A 293 -16.61 15.25 1.23
C ALA A 293 -16.56 16.72 0.82
N GLU A 294 -17.34 17.55 1.51
CA GLU A 294 -17.56 18.95 1.17
C GLU A 294 -16.48 19.91 1.67
N THR A 295 -15.51 19.40 2.45
CA THR A 295 -14.38 20.18 2.96
C THR A 295 -13.52 20.68 1.79
N ARG A 296 -13.33 21.99 1.70
CA ARG A 296 -12.60 22.63 0.59
C ARG A 296 -11.11 22.65 0.85
N ILE A 297 -10.35 22.17 -0.11
CA ILE A 297 -8.90 22.19 -0.14
C ILE A 297 -8.45 23.35 -1.02
N VAL A 298 -7.41 24.05 -0.60
CA VAL A 298 -6.76 25.07 -1.42
C VAL A 298 -5.95 24.36 -2.52
N THR A 299 -6.24 24.64 -3.79
CA THR A 299 -5.61 23.99 -4.96
C THR A 299 -5.08 25.01 -5.96
N ASN A 300 -4.34 24.51 -6.96
CA ASN A 300 -3.93 25.34 -8.10
C ASN A 300 -5.12 25.87 -8.92
N ASN A 301 -6.35 25.37 -8.74
CA ASN A 301 -7.56 25.86 -9.41
C ASN A 301 -8.49 26.65 -8.47
N GLY A 302 -8.02 27.02 -7.26
CA GLY A 302 -8.77 27.82 -6.29
C GLY A 302 -9.09 27.07 -5.01
N LEU A 303 -10.38 26.88 -4.71
CA LEU A 303 -10.88 26.17 -3.53
C LEU A 303 -11.84 25.06 -3.99
N GLU A 304 -11.39 23.81 -3.93
CA GLU A 304 -12.15 22.66 -4.44
C GLU A 304 -12.51 21.71 -3.30
N THR A 305 -13.75 21.21 -3.26
CA THR A 305 -14.15 20.17 -2.30
C THR A 305 -13.37 18.88 -2.53
N VAL A 306 -13.08 18.11 -1.48
CA VAL A 306 -12.37 16.82 -1.64
C VAL A 306 -13.06 15.89 -2.65
N GLU A 307 -14.39 15.88 -2.65
CA GLU A 307 -15.21 15.12 -3.62
C GLU A 307 -14.94 15.53 -5.08
N SER A 308 -14.96 16.83 -5.39
CA SER A 308 -14.58 17.36 -6.71
C SER A 308 -13.16 16.96 -7.14
N LEU A 309 -12.21 16.94 -6.20
CA LEU A 309 -10.83 16.54 -6.48
C LEU A 309 -10.69 15.04 -6.71
N TYR A 310 -11.49 14.21 -6.03
CA TYR A 310 -11.61 12.79 -6.32
C TYR A 310 -12.16 12.55 -7.73
N ASP A 311 -13.24 13.25 -8.09
CA ASP A 311 -13.90 13.10 -9.39
C ASP A 311 -13.04 13.59 -10.57
N ARG A 312 -12.24 14.65 -10.37
CA ARG A 312 -11.22 15.11 -11.34
C ARG A 312 -10.08 14.10 -11.49
N GLN A 313 -9.56 13.57 -10.38
CA GLN A 313 -8.53 12.51 -10.42
C GLN A 313 -9.03 11.26 -11.16
N ASN A 314 -10.30 10.87 -10.97
CA ASN A 314 -10.89 9.71 -11.65
C ASN A 314 -11.08 9.93 -13.16
N LYS A 315 -11.07 11.18 -13.64
CA LYS A 315 -11.02 11.54 -15.07
C LYS A 315 -9.58 11.58 -15.63
N GLY A 316 -8.58 11.27 -14.82
CA GLY A 316 -7.17 11.28 -15.19
C GLY A 316 -6.45 12.61 -14.99
N GLU A 317 -7.08 13.60 -14.35
CA GLU A 317 -6.43 14.89 -14.07
C GLU A 317 -5.43 14.80 -12.91
N GLU A 318 -4.30 15.51 -13.03
CA GLU A 318 -3.40 15.69 -11.89
C GLU A 318 -4.00 16.68 -10.88
N ILE A 319 -4.01 16.29 -9.61
CA ILE A 319 -4.50 17.11 -8.50
C ILE A 319 -3.31 17.79 -7.82
N ILE A 320 -3.34 19.11 -7.71
CA ILE A 320 -2.26 19.90 -7.10
C ILE A 320 -2.83 20.75 -5.96
N ILE A 321 -2.41 20.47 -4.73
CA ILE A 321 -2.94 21.10 -3.51
C ILE A 321 -1.88 21.97 -2.80
N ALA A 322 -2.34 22.93 -2.00
CA ALA A 322 -1.48 23.83 -1.25
C ALA A 322 -1.03 23.25 0.09
N THR A 323 0.24 23.49 0.41
CA THR A 323 0.96 23.02 1.59
C THR A 323 1.72 24.16 2.26
N ASN A 324 2.19 23.97 3.50
CA ASN A 324 2.97 24.96 4.23
C ASN A 324 4.30 24.35 4.71
N LEU A 325 5.43 24.89 4.24
CA LEU A 325 6.75 24.30 4.46
C LEU A 325 7.43 24.87 5.72
N ASN A 326 7.65 24.00 6.70
CA ASN A 326 8.23 24.25 8.03
C ASN A 326 7.33 24.98 9.06
N GLY A 327 6.06 25.27 8.78
CA GLY A 327 5.06 25.71 9.76
C GLY A 327 5.30 27.07 10.46
N ILE A 328 6.44 27.71 10.22
CA ILE A 328 6.89 28.96 10.88
C ILE A 328 7.34 30.02 9.86
N LYS A 329 7.67 29.63 8.62
CA LYS A 329 7.83 30.55 7.47
C LYS A 329 6.57 30.51 6.61
N ASN A 330 6.09 31.65 6.15
CA ASN A 330 4.74 31.82 5.59
C ASN A 330 4.51 31.22 4.18
N ASN A 331 5.50 30.58 3.56
CA ASN A 331 5.46 30.23 2.15
C ASN A 331 4.49 29.06 1.86
N ILE A 332 3.32 29.39 1.30
CA ILE A 332 2.39 28.42 0.73
C ILE A 332 2.96 27.87 -0.58
N ILE A 333 3.01 26.54 -0.72
CA ILE A 333 3.58 25.86 -1.90
C ILE A 333 2.60 24.81 -2.42
N PHE A 334 2.33 24.85 -3.73
CA PHE A 334 1.49 23.91 -4.44
C PHE A 334 2.25 22.64 -4.82
N ARG A 335 1.65 21.46 -4.61
CA ARG A 335 2.29 20.16 -4.81
C ARG A 335 1.29 19.11 -5.32
N PRO A 336 1.70 18.19 -6.22
CA PRO A 336 0.87 17.07 -6.63
C PRO A 336 0.42 16.22 -5.45
N ALA A 337 -0.84 15.79 -5.48
CA ALA A 337 -1.45 14.96 -4.45
C ALA A 337 -2.40 13.92 -5.04
N ARG A 338 -2.78 12.92 -4.24
CA ARG A 338 -3.78 11.91 -4.61
C ARG A 338 -4.95 11.89 -3.65
N VAL A 339 -6.16 11.86 -4.19
CA VAL A 339 -7.42 11.85 -3.42
C VAL A 339 -8.00 10.45 -3.35
N ILE A 340 -8.49 10.05 -2.19
CA ILE A 340 -8.94 8.69 -1.89
C ILE A 340 -10.30 8.78 -1.19
N LYS A 341 -11.37 8.29 -1.80
CA LYS A 341 -12.67 8.10 -1.13
C LYS A 341 -12.53 7.00 -0.06
N THR A 342 -13.03 7.21 1.15
CA THR A 342 -12.70 6.37 2.33
C THR A 342 -13.88 5.76 3.08
N GLY A 343 -15.11 5.95 2.59
CA GLY A 343 -16.34 5.36 3.14
C GLY A 343 -17.31 6.42 3.66
N ILE A 344 -18.25 6.03 4.52
CA ILE A 344 -19.09 6.94 5.32
C ILE A 344 -18.62 6.85 6.76
N LYS A 345 -18.44 8.00 7.44
CA LYS A 345 -18.03 8.06 8.86
C LYS A 345 -18.73 9.21 9.58
N LYS A 346 -18.80 9.10 10.92
CA LYS A 346 -19.18 10.20 11.82
C LYS A 346 -18.13 11.31 11.77
N VAL A 347 -18.60 12.55 11.68
CA VAL A 347 -17.74 13.74 11.63
C VAL A 347 -18.12 14.75 12.71
N ILE A 348 -17.13 15.52 13.14
CA ILE A 348 -17.28 16.66 14.03
C ILE A 348 -17.03 17.95 13.25
N ARG A 349 -17.66 19.04 13.71
CA ARG A 349 -17.32 20.40 13.29
C ARG A 349 -16.46 21.08 14.34
N LEU A 350 -15.19 21.29 13.99
CA LEU A 350 -14.28 22.17 14.71
C LEU A 350 -14.53 23.62 14.24
N THR A 351 -14.81 24.54 15.17
CA THR A 351 -15.03 25.98 14.90
C THR A 351 -14.08 26.84 15.72
N LEU A 352 -13.48 27.84 15.09
CA LEU A 352 -12.48 28.74 15.67
C LEU A 352 -13.09 30.10 16.06
N THR A 353 -12.45 30.82 16.97
CA THR A 353 -12.93 32.12 17.52
C THR A 353 -12.98 33.27 16.52
N ASN A 354 -12.37 33.12 15.33
CA ASN A 354 -12.54 34.05 14.21
C ASN A 354 -13.73 33.71 13.29
N GLY A 355 -14.40 32.56 13.46
CA GLY A 355 -15.55 32.13 12.65
C GLY A 355 -15.28 30.96 11.68
N GLN A 356 -14.01 30.66 11.37
CA GLN A 356 -13.64 29.53 10.51
C GLN A 356 -14.12 28.20 11.11
N SER A 357 -14.53 27.25 10.27
CA SER A 357 -14.89 25.90 10.70
C SER A 357 -14.60 24.83 9.66
N ILE A 358 -14.22 23.64 10.09
CA ILE A 358 -13.98 22.46 9.24
C ILE A 358 -14.82 21.26 9.72
N ARG A 359 -15.32 20.43 8.79
CA ARG A 359 -15.87 19.09 9.08
C ARG A 359 -14.82 18.03 8.75
N LEU A 360 -14.61 17.13 9.71
CA LEU A 360 -13.61 16.06 9.65
C LEU A 360 -13.93 14.99 10.71
N THR A 361 -13.29 13.83 10.62
CA THR A 361 -13.44 12.76 11.63
C THR A 361 -12.75 13.17 12.95
N ALA A 362 -13.18 12.63 14.09
CA ALA A 362 -12.72 13.10 15.42
C ALA A 362 -11.23 12.84 15.69
N ASP A 363 -10.70 11.76 15.11
CA ASP A 363 -9.31 11.33 15.03
C ASP A 363 -8.47 12.13 14.02
N HIS A 364 -9.10 12.99 13.21
CA HIS A 364 -8.38 13.80 12.23
C HIS A 364 -7.54 14.88 12.92
N LYS A 365 -6.22 14.85 12.70
CA LYS A 365 -5.29 15.78 13.36
C LYS A 365 -5.38 17.16 12.73
N VAL A 366 -5.28 18.19 13.57
CA VAL A 366 -5.10 19.60 13.20
C VAL A 366 -3.80 20.13 13.79
N MET A 367 -3.14 21.06 13.10
CA MET A 367 -1.96 21.76 13.64
C MET A 367 -2.42 22.74 14.72
N THR A 368 -1.75 22.74 15.88
CA THR A 368 -1.99 23.70 16.96
C THR A 368 -0.72 24.44 17.39
N ASP A 369 -0.85 25.45 18.24
CA ASP A 369 0.27 26.14 18.89
C ASP A 369 1.11 25.26 19.83
N LYS A 370 0.73 23.98 19.97
CA LYS A 370 1.42 22.92 20.71
C LYS A 370 1.75 21.70 19.81
N GLY A 371 1.69 21.87 18.49
CA GLY A 371 1.90 20.80 17.51
C GLY A 371 0.61 20.05 17.10
N TRP A 372 0.77 18.84 16.56
CA TRP A 372 -0.33 18.04 16.02
C TRP A 372 -1.28 17.51 17.10
N LYS A 373 -2.58 17.76 16.98
CA LYS A 373 -3.59 17.29 17.93
C LYS A 373 -4.88 16.87 17.22
N GLU A 374 -5.46 15.73 17.59
CA GLU A 374 -6.74 15.24 17.02
C GLU A 374 -7.90 16.21 17.28
N ALA A 375 -8.71 16.47 16.26
CA ALA A 375 -9.77 17.47 16.27
C ALA A 375 -10.82 17.27 17.39
N GLY A 376 -11.09 16.02 17.79
CA GLY A 376 -11.98 15.69 18.92
C GLY A 376 -11.34 15.83 20.30
N LYS A 377 -10.00 15.87 20.38
CA LYS A 377 -9.23 16.00 21.63
C LYS A 377 -8.71 17.43 21.88
N VAL A 378 -8.86 18.34 20.91
CA VAL A 378 -8.45 19.75 21.06
C VAL A 378 -9.38 20.48 22.04
N THR A 379 -8.84 21.46 22.75
CA THR A 379 -9.52 22.15 23.85
C THR A 379 -9.51 23.67 23.64
N ASN A 380 -10.35 24.39 24.39
CA ASN A 380 -10.38 25.86 24.36
C ASN A 380 -9.04 26.51 24.79
N ASN A 381 -8.13 25.75 25.40
CA ASN A 381 -6.79 26.18 25.79
C ASN A 381 -5.73 26.02 24.67
N ASP A 382 -6.10 25.48 23.52
CA ASP A 382 -5.24 25.29 22.35
C ASP A 382 -5.64 26.26 21.22
N LYS A 383 -4.69 26.59 20.34
CA LYS A 383 -4.93 27.47 19.19
C LYS A 383 -4.59 26.75 17.89
N VAL A 384 -5.54 26.62 17.00
CA VAL A 384 -5.36 25.93 15.71
C VAL A 384 -4.60 26.85 14.75
N MET A 385 -3.61 26.30 14.06
CA MET A 385 -2.89 27.03 13.01
C MET A 385 -3.80 27.22 11.80
N VAL A 386 -3.83 28.45 11.28
CA VAL A 386 -4.55 28.77 10.05
C VAL A 386 -3.63 29.41 9.02
N GLN A 387 -4.03 29.33 7.75
CA GLN A 387 -3.41 30.01 6.62
C GLN A 387 -3.08 31.49 6.93
N THR A 388 -1.83 31.91 6.69
CA THR A 388 -1.34 33.27 6.95
C THR A 388 -1.28 34.17 5.73
N GLU A 389 -1.07 33.63 4.53
CA GLU A 389 -0.87 34.40 3.29
C GLU A 389 -1.82 33.98 2.15
N LYS A 390 -1.80 34.75 1.05
CA LYS A 390 -2.55 34.47 -0.18
C LYS A 390 -2.07 33.14 -0.79
N ALA A 391 -2.96 32.26 -1.23
CA ALA A 391 -2.53 31.06 -1.93
C ALA A 391 -2.41 31.33 -3.44
N GLY A 392 -1.17 31.49 -3.92
CA GLY A 392 -0.84 31.59 -5.34
C GLY A 392 -1.26 32.89 -6.05
N GLU A 393 -0.79 33.02 -7.29
CA GLU A 393 -0.98 34.16 -8.17
C GLU A 393 -1.53 33.71 -9.54
N LEU A 394 -2.80 33.30 -9.56
CA LEU A 394 -3.53 33.09 -10.80
C LEU A 394 -4.41 34.31 -11.09
N TYR A 395 -3.75 35.28 -11.71
CA TYR A 395 -4.38 36.40 -12.39
C TYR A 395 -4.54 36.02 -13.86
N PHE A 396 -5.78 35.90 -14.32
CA PHE A 396 -6.11 35.81 -15.75
C PHE A 396 -6.79 37.12 -16.16
N ASN A 397 -6.64 37.51 -17.43
CA ASN A 397 -7.32 38.68 -17.97
C ASN A 397 -8.83 38.40 -18.09
N SER A 398 -9.62 38.91 -17.15
CA SER A 398 -11.07 39.05 -17.29
C SER A 398 -11.40 40.22 -18.22
N SER A 399 -12.52 40.13 -18.94
CA SER A 399 -13.07 41.28 -19.65
C SER A 399 -13.82 42.22 -18.70
N GLU A 400 -13.92 43.50 -19.08
CA GLU A 400 -14.64 44.50 -18.29
C GLU A 400 -16.15 44.17 -18.18
N GLU A 401 -16.73 43.46 -19.17
CA GLU A 401 -18.11 42.97 -19.10
C GLU A 401 -18.27 41.84 -18.06
N GLU A 402 -17.31 40.92 -17.96
CA GLU A 402 -17.34 39.86 -16.96
C GLU A 402 -17.14 40.41 -15.54
N GLU A 403 -16.24 41.38 -15.34
CA GLU A 403 -16.09 42.03 -14.04
C GLU A 403 -17.38 42.76 -13.62
N LYS A 404 -18.04 43.47 -14.55
CA LYS A 404 -19.36 44.09 -14.30
C LYS A 404 -20.45 43.03 -14.02
N LEU A 405 -20.39 41.86 -14.65
CA LEU A 405 -21.31 40.74 -14.37
C LEU A 405 -21.07 40.13 -12.97
N TYR A 406 -19.82 39.93 -12.55
CA TYR A 406 -19.52 39.43 -11.21
C TYR A 406 -19.82 40.48 -10.13
N GLN A 407 -19.59 41.77 -10.41
CA GLN A 407 -20.09 42.87 -9.57
C GLN A 407 -21.62 42.85 -9.45
N MET A 408 -22.36 42.60 -10.54
CA MET A 408 -23.82 42.41 -10.50
C MET A 408 -24.21 41.20 -9.64
N PHE A 409 -23.51 40.08 -9.75
CA PHE A 409 -23.72 38.90 -8.89
C PHE A 409 -23.42 39.16 -7.41
N GLY A 410 -22.41 39.99 -7.10
CA GLY A 410 -22.11 40.46 -5.75
C GLY A 410 -23.25 41.31 -5.19
N TRP A 411 -23.69 42.33 -5.94
CA TRP A 411 -24.81 43.20 -5.55
C TRP A 411 -26.12 42.42 -5.40
N PHE A 412 -26.40 41.46 -6.29
CA PHE A 412 -27.53 40.54 -6.20
C PHE A 412 -27.49 39.69 -4.92
N THR A 413 -26.30 39.32 -4.45
CA THR A 413 -26.14 38.60 -3.19
C THR A 413 -26.37 39.50 -1.97
N GLY A 414 -26.03 40.79 -2.04
CA GLY A 414 -26.38 41.81 -1.04
C GLY A 414 -27.83 42.31 -1.20
N GLY A 415 -27.99 43.48 -1.81
CA GLY A 415 -29.27 44.17 -2.03
C GLY A 415 -30.27 43.50 -3.00
N GLY A 416 -29.96 42.32 -3.55
CA GLY A 416 -30.89 41.52 -4.34
C GLY A 416 -31.63 40.43 -3.55
N TRP A 417 -32.63 39.81 -4.20
CA TRP A 417 -33.37 38.66 -3.67
C TRP A 417 -33.56 37.56 -4.72
N PHE A 418 -33.67 36.30 -4.26
CA PHE A 418 -34.00 35.16 -5.12
C PHE A 418 -35.02 34.23 -4.47
N THR A 419 -36.23 34.20 -5.04
CA THR A 419 -37.36 33.34 -4.67
C THR A 419 -38.12 33.00 -5.97
N LYS A 420 -39.47 32.84 -5.92
CA LYS A 420 -40.35 32.81 -7.10
C LYS A 420 -40.17 34.00 -8.05
N THR A 421 -39.60 35.11 -7.58
CA THR A 421 -39.06 36.21 -8.40
C THR A 421 -37.63 36.53 -7.99
N CYS A 422 -36.89 37.18 -8.89
CA CYS A 422 -35.55 37.72 -8.61
C CYS A 422 -35.46 39.21 -8.98
N GLY A 423 -34.60 39.96 -8.30
CA GLY A 423 -34.40 41.37 -8.60
C GLY A 423 -33.25 42.02 -7.83
N LEU A 424 -32.96 43.27 -8.20
CA LEU A 424 -31.98 44.16 -7.59
C LEU A 424 -32.68 45.37 -6.95
N THR A 425 -32.08 45.87 -5.88
CA THR A 425 -32.52 47.07 -5.15
C THR A 425 -31.36 48.05 -5.07
N PHE A 426 -31.63 49.33 -5.19
CA PHE A 426 -30.66 50.43 -5.12
C PHE A 426 -31.23 51.57 -4.27
N GLY A 427 -30.45 52.10 -3.33
CA GLY A 427 -30.79 53.29 -2.56
C GLY A 427 -30.63 54.58 -3.38
N SER A 428 -31.02 55.70 -2.79
CA SER A 428 -30.93 57.03 -3.43
C SER A 428 -29.49 57.49 -3.68
N GLU A 429 -28.52 57.04 -2.87
CA GLU A 429 -27.10 57.35 -3.02
C GLU A 429 -26.38 56.40 -4.01
N ASP A 430 -26.98 55.26 -4.35
CA ASP A 430 -26.34 54.18 -5.13
C ASP A 430 -26.37 54.42 -6.65
N LYS A 431 -26.31 55.68 -7.10
CA LYS A 431 -26.47 56.07 -8.51
C LYS A 431 -25.48 55.34 -9.43
N LEU A 432 -24.20 55.29 -9.07
CA LEU A 432 -23.18 54.64 -9.90
C LEU A 432 -23.42 53.13 -10.03
N ALA A 433 -23.83 52.46 -8.95
CA ALA A 433 -24.23 51.06 -8.98
C ALA A 433 -25.46 50.83 -9.86
N PHE A 434 -26.46 51.71 -9.79
CA PHE A 434 -27.65 51.66 -10.62
C PHE A 434 -27.31 51.82 -12.11
N ASP A 435 -26.58 52.89 -12.46
CA ASP A 435 -26.20 53.20 -13.85
C ASP A 435 -25.27 52.12 -14.44
N THR A 436 -24.42 51.47 -13.63
CA THR A 436 -23.51 50.40 -14.07
C THR A 436 -24.20 49.04 -14.17
N LEU A 437 -24.99 48.62 -13.17
CA LEU A 437 -25.47 47.23 -13.05
C LEU A 437 -26.84 46.99 -13.71
N VAL A 438 -27.69 48.01 -13.89
CA VAL A 438 -28.99 47.82 -14.53
C VAL A 438 -28.87 47.43 -16.02
N PRO A 439 -27.96 48.00 -16.84
CA PRO A 439 -27.71 47.51 -18.20
C PRO A 439 -27.26 46.05 -18.24
N VAL A 440 -26.35 45.66 -17.33
CA VAL A 440 -25.84 44.28 -17.18
C VAL A 440 -26.98 43.33 -16.81
N TRP A 441 -27.83 43.71 -15.86
CA TRP A 441 -29.01 42.93 -15.46
C TRP A 441 -29.99 42.73 -16.62
N LYS A 442 -30.27 43.77 -17.41
CA LYS A 442 -31.13 43.67 -18.61
C LYS A 442 -30.51 42.71 -19.65
N LYS A 443 -29.22 42.84 -19.95
CA LYS A 443 -28.46 41.95 -20.86
C LYS A 443 -28.46 40.50 -20.38
N PHE A 444 -28.25 40.27 -19.08
CA PHE A 444 -28.17 38.93 -18.47
C PHE A 444 -29.53 38.23 -18.33
N THR A 445 -30.59 38.98 -18.00
CA THR A 445 -31.94 38.43 -17.80
C THR A 445 -32.79 38.37 -19.06
N ASP A 446 -32.34 38.99 -20.16
CA ASP A 446 -33.10 39.12 -21.41
C ASP A 446 -34.51 39.71 -21.12
N CYS A 447 -34.53 40.81 -20.38
CA CYS A 447 -35.74 41.47 -19.87
C CYS A 447 -35.56 43.00 -19.83
N ASP A 448 -36.25 43.76 -20.69
CA ASP A 448 -36.28 45.23 -20.61
C ASP A 448 -37.28 45.76 -19.57
N ASN A 449 -37.27 45.16 -18.37
CA ASN A 449 -38.27 45.47 -17.36
C ASN A 449 -38.10 46.90 -16.82
N LYS A 450 -39.20 47.67 -16.80
CA LYS A 450 -39.22 49.03 -16.26
C LYS A 450 -38.82 49.04 -14.78
N VAL A 451 -37.87 49.90 -14.44
CA VAL A 451 -37.49 50.21 -13.06
C VAL A 451 -38.68 50.83 -12.33
N LYS A 452 -38.94 50.38 -11.11
CA LYS A 452 -39.92 50.98 -10.20
C LYS A 452 -39.19 51.77 -9.12
N GLU A 453 -39.49 53.04 -8.99
CA GLU A 453 -39.05 53.87 -7.87
C GLU A 453 -40.14 53.91 -6.80
N GLN A 454 -39.76 53.76 -5.53
CA GLN A 454 -40.68 53.73 -4.39
C GLN A 454 -40.75 55.11 -3.70
N LYS A 455 -41.75 55.33 -2.83
CA LYS A 455 -41.97 56.60 -2.11
C LYS A 455 -40.80 57.08 -1.23
N ASN A 456 -39.79 56.24 -1.03
CA ASN A 456 -38.55 56.50 -0.28
C ASN A 456 -37.31 56.60 -1.21
N PHE A 457 -37.50 56.90 -2.50
CA PHE A 457 -36.46 57.03 -3.53
C PHE A 457 -35.63 55.75 -3.79
N VAL A 458 -36.09 54.60 -3.28
CA VAL A 458 -35.47 53.29 -3.57
C VAL A 458 -35.88 52.82 -4.95
N ARG A 459 -34.89 52.53 -5.80
CA ARG A 459 -35.08 52.00 -7.16
C ARG A 459 -34.99 50.47 -7.15
N CYS A 460 -35.86 49.84 -7.93
CA CYS A 460 -35.99 48.40 -7.96
C CYS A 460 -36.23 47.90 -9.39
N ILE A 461 -35.49 46.87 -9.79
CA ILE A 461 -35.72 46.11 -11.04
C ILE A 461 -35.86 44.63 -10.71
N SER A 462 -36.84 43.97 -11.30
CA SER A 462 -37.19 42.58 -10.98
C SER A 462 -37.71 41.84 -12.20
N THR A 463 -37.61 40.51 -12.20
CA THR A 463 -38.24 39.66 -13.22
C THR A 463 -38.82 38.38 -12.63
N TYR A 464 -39.76 37.81 -13.39
CA TYR A 464 -40.35 36.49 -13.20
C TYR A 464 -40.13 35.60 -14.44
N LYS A 465 -39.37 36.08 -15.45
CA LYS A 465 -39.08 35.32 -16.68
C LYS A 465 -38.31 34.04 -16.33
N LYS A 466 -38.85 32.89 -16.73
CA LYS A 466 -38.31 31.57 -16.39
C LYS A 466 -36.83 31.41 -16.78
N SER A 467 -36.44 31.92 -17.96
CA SER A 467 -35.04 31.88 -18.43
C SER A 467 -34.07 32.65 -17.54
N ALA A 468 -34.48 33.78 -16.95
CA ALA A 468 -33.64 34.54 -16.01
C ALA A 468 -33.41 33.78 -14.70
N ILE A 469 -34.47 33.13 -14.19
CA ILE A 469 -34.43 32.26 -12.99
C ILE A 469 -33.57 31.02 -13.26
N GLU A 470 -33.68 30.42 -14.45
CA GLU A 470 -32.85 29.29 -14.87
C GLU A 470 -31.39 29.68 -15.08
N ASN A 471 -31.11 30.87 -15.64
CA ASN A 471 -29.74 31.37 -15.79
C ASN A 471 -29.08 31.62 -14.42
N LEU A 472 -29.77 32.24 -13.46
CA LEU A 472 -29.25 32.36 -12.09
C LEU A 472 -28.92 31.00 -11.47
N LYS A 473 -29.78 29.99 -11.68
CA LYS A 473 -29.53 28.60 -11.22
C LYS A 473 -28.31 27.96 -11.90
N LYS A 474 -28.14 28.14 -13.22
CA LYS A 474 -26.95 27.67 -13.96
C LYS A 474 -25.65 28.27 -13.42
N PHE A 475 -25.65 29.55 -13.04
CA PHE A 475 -24.50 30.20 -12.41
C PHE A 475 -24.25 29.77 -10.96
N GLY A 476 -25.13 28.97 -10.35
CA GLY A 476 -24.96 28.39 -9.02
C GLY A 476 -25.77 29.06 -7.90
N PHE A 477 -26.64 30.02 -8.21
CA PHE A 477 -27.51 30.64 -7.21
C PHE A 477 -28.65 29.72 -6.78
N LYS A 478 -29.01 29.77 -5.50
CA LYS A 478 -30.12 29.01 -4.90
C LYS A 478 -31.21 29.97 -4.42
N GLU A 479 -32.47 29.62 -4.67
CA GLU A 479 -33.62 30.32 -4.10
C GLU A 479 -33.64 30.14 -2.57
N GLY A 480 -33.98 31.19 -1.82
CA GLY A 480 -34.02 31.11 -0.36
C GLY A 480 -34.31 32.43 0.35
N LYS A 481 -34.60 32.34 1.65
CA LYS A 481 -34.71 33.50 2.54
C LYS A 481 -33.32 34.09 2.82
N GLY A 482 -33.25 35.33 3.30
CA GLY A 482 -31.96 36.00 3.58
C GLY A 482 -31.00 35.24 4.51
N SER A 483 -31.50 34.40 5.41
CA SER A 483 -30.72 33.51 6.28
C SER A 483 -30.21 32.23 5.61
N GLN A 484 -30.63 31.95 4.38
CA GLN A 484 -30.24 30.80 3.56
C GLN A 484 -29.35 31.20 2.38
N LYS A 485 -29.06 32.50 2.19
CA LYS A 485 -28.12 32.98 1.17
C LYS A 485 -26.76 32.28 1.33
N ARG A 486 -26.15 31.93 0.21
CA ARG A 486 -24.77 31.43 0.05
C ARG A 486 -24.15 32.15 -1.15
N ILE A 487 -22.83 32.10 -1.30
CA ILE A 487 -22.24 32.44 -2.60
C ILE A 487 -22.55 31.31 -3.62
N PRO A 488 -22.49 31.58 -4.94
CA PRO A 488 -22.48 30.52 -5.94
C PRO A 488 -21.26 29.61 -5.76
N SER A 489 -21.43 28.30 -5.88
CA SER A 489 -20.33 27.33 -5.67
C SER A 489 -19.22 27.45 -6.72
N THR A 490 -19.53 27.97 -7.90
CA THR A 490 -18.59 28.34 -8.97
C THR A 490 -17.59 29.41 -8.52
N LEU A 491 -17.95 30.31 -7.60
CA LEU A 491 -17.11 31.44 -7.20
C LEU A 491 -15.80 31.01 -6.51
N TYR A 492 -15.71 29.77 -6.00
CA TYR A 492 -14.50 29.25 -5.38
C TYR A 492 -13.36 28.94 -6.37
N THR A 493 -13.67 28.74 -7.66
CA THR A 493 -12.71 28.27 -8.68
C THR A 493 -12.57 29.20 -9.88
N VAL A 494 -13.28 30.34 -9.90
CA VAL A 494 -13.08 31.38 -10.94
C VAL A 494 -11.83 32.24 -10.64
N PRO A 495 -11.22 32.91 -11.65
CA PRO A 495 -10.07 33.79 -11.47
C PRO A 495 -10.23 34.83 -10.36
N LYS A 496 -9.11 35.21 -9.72
CA LYS A 496 -9.13 36.11 -8.55
C LYS A 496 -9.75 37.47 -8.84
N GLN A 497 -9.59 38.01 -10.05
CA GLN A 497 -10.29 39.22 -10.53
C GLN A 497 -11.82 39.10 -10.39
N LEU A 498 -12.41 37.98 -10.79
CA LEU A 498 -13.87 37.77 -10.72
C LEU A 498 -14.35 37.55 -9.28
N GLN A 499 -13.52 36.94 -8.43
CA GLN A 499 -13.77 36.88 -6.97
C GLN A 499 -13.74 38.30 -6.35
N ILE A 500 -12.78 39.13 -6.74
CA ILE A 500 -12.64 40.53 -6.31
C ILE A 500 -13.81 41.39 -6.81
N ALA A 501 -14.21 41.23 -8.07
CA ALA A 501 -15.36 41.91 -8.67
C ALA A 501 -16.68 41.56 -7.94
N TYR A 502 -16.87 40.29 -7.60
CA TYR A 502 -18.01 39.87 -6.77
C TYR A 502 -17.96 40.47 -5.35
N LEU A 503 -16.79 40.50 -4.71
CA LEU A 503 -16.63 41.16 -3.42
C LEU A 503 -16.89 42.67 -3.50
N GLN A 504 -16.44 43.35 -4.55
CA GLN A 504 -16.76 44.76 -4.82
C GLN A 504 -18.27 44.99 -4.89
N GLY A 505 -18.99 44.17 -5.65
CA GLY A 505 -20.45 44.25 -5.73
C GLY A 505 -21.14 44.04 -4.38
N LEU A 506 -20.74 43.00 -3.65
CA LEU A 506 -21.34 42.62 -2.36
C LEU A 506 -21.07 43.64 -1.25
N PHE A 507 -19.84 44.15 -1.14
CA PHE A 507 -19.48 45.16 -0.15
C PHE A 507 -19.96 46.56 -0.54
N SER A 508 -20.05 46.90 -1.84
CA SER A 508 -20.69 48.14 -2.26
C SER A 508 -22.19 48.15 -1.92
N ALA A 509 -22.88 47.00 -1.97
CA ALA A 509 -24.25 46.86 -1.48
C ALA A 509 -24.33 46.85 0.07
N ASP A 510 -24.11 45.68 0.68
CA ASP A 510 -24.39 45.40 2.11
C ASP A 510 -23.19 45.71 3.04
N GLY A 511 -22.05 46.11 2.46
CA GLY A 511 -20.85 46.47 3.20
C GLY A 511 -20.90 47.90 3.76
N SER A 512 -20.15 48.09 4.85
CA SER A 512 -20.01 49.32 5.61
C SER A 512 -18.57 49.51 6.05
N LYS A 513 -18.13 50.77 6.25
CA LYS A 513 -16.82 51.08 6.86
C LYS A 513 -16.95 52.11 7.98
N THR A 514 -16.06 52.03 8.97
CA THR A 514 -15.96 53.01 10.07
C THR A 514 -14.50 53.43 10.25
N THR A 515 -14.23 54.70 9.97
CA THR A 515 -12.89 55.31 10.04
C THR A 515 -12.32 55.30 11.46
N VAL A 516 -13.13 55.68 12.46
CA VAL A 516 -12.81 55.71 13.91
C VAL A 516 -12.25 54.38 14.46
N LYS A 517 -12.46 53.25 13.76
CA LYS A 517 -12.01 51.92 14.18
C LYS A 517 -11.19 51.18 13.12
N SER A 518 -10.84 51.84 12.00
CA SER A 518 -10.20 51.24 10.82
C SER A 518 -10.77 49.86 10.49
N GLN A 519 -12.10 49.82 10.34
CA GLN A 519 -12.90 48.60 10.23
C GLN A 519 -13.82 48.66 9.02
N VAL A 520 -13.77 47.62 8.18
CA VAL A 520 -14.81 47.28 7.20
C VAL A 520 -15.67 46.15 7.79
N SER A 521 -16.97 46.17 7.54
CA SER A 521 -17.86 45.10 7.99
C SER A 521 -19.00 44.79 7.01
N LEU A 522 -19.35 43.51 6.95
CA LEU A 522 -20.48 42.95 6.20
C LEU A 522 -21.39 42.23 7.20
N SER A 523 -22.67 42.61 7.26
CA SER A 523 -23.65 42.02 8.18
C SER A 523 -24.61 41.12 7.42
N SER A 524 -24.92 39.93 7.96
CA SER A 524 -25.89 39.02 7.33
C SER A 524 -26.67 38.17 8.32
N ALA A 525 -27.88 37.78 7.92
CA ALA A 525 -28.65 36.74 8.60
C ALA A 525 -28.20 35.31 8.20
N SER A 526 -27.36 35.16 7.17
CA SER A 526 -26.73 33.88 6.81
C SER A 526 -25.31 33.85 7.37
N LEU A 527 -25.09 33.03 8.39
CA LEU A 527 -23.74 32.80 8.95
C LEU A 527 -22.85 32.05 7.96
N GLU A 528 -23.45 31.19 7.15
CA GLU A 528 -22.77 30.42 6.12
C GLU A 528 -22.26 31.30 4.97
N LEU A 529 -23.03 32.31 4.53
CA LEU A 529 -22.53 33.33 3.60
C LEU A 529 -21.30 34.04 4.15
N LEU A 530 -21.30 34.39 5.44
CA LEU A 530 -20.16 35.07 6.06
C LEU A 530 -18.93 34.16 6.15
N ARG A 531 -19.10 32.84 6.35
CA ARG A 531 -18.01 31.85 6.27
C ARG A 531 -17.47 31.70 4.87
N ASP A 532 -18.36 31.62 3.87
CA ASP A 532 -17.98 31.55 2.46
C ASP A 532 -17.11 32.75 2.04
N ILE A 533 -17.55 33.96 2.42
CA ILE A 533 -16.82 35.21 2.17
C ILE A 533 -15.52 35.28 2.99
N GLN A 534 -15.51 34.81 4.24
CA GLN A 534 -14.29 34.72 5.05
C GLN A 534 -13.23 33.82 4.38
N LEU A 535 -13.61 32.71 3.77
CA LEU A 535 -12.70 31.79 3.09
C LEU A 535 -12.14 32.37 1.79
N ILE A 536 -12.97 33.06 0.98
CA ILE A 536 -12.49 33.78 -0.22
C ILE A 536 -11.53 34.91 0.18
N LEU A 537 -11.89 35.75 1.16
CA LEU A 537 -11.02 36.82 1.65
C LEU A 537 -9.69 36.28 2.17
N LEU A 538 -9.70 35.15 2.90
CA LEU A 538 -8.49 34.46 3.36
C LEU A 538 -7.59 34.04 2.19
N ASN A 539 -8.18 33.53 1.09
CA ASN A 539 -7.44 33.12 -0.10
C ASN A 539 -6.82 34.31 -0.89
N LEU A 540 -7.41 35.50 -0.75
CA LEU A 540 -6.86 36.78 -1.20
C LEU A 540 -5.82 37.39 -0.22
N GLY A 541 -5.57 36.75 0.94
CA GLY A 541 -4.66 37.26 1.97
C GLY A 541 -5.26 38.33 2.90
N ILE A 542 -6.59 38.50 2.88
CA ILE A 542 -7.36 39.45 3.70
C ILE A 542 -8.02 38.67 4.85
N ARG A 543 -7.42 38.70 6.04
CA ARG A 543 -7.94 37.95 7.19
C ARG A 543 -9.07 38.74 7.88
N SER A 544 -10.17 38.04 8.15
CA SER A 544 -11.40 38.61 8.72
C SER A 544 -11.87 37.82 9.94
N ASN A 545 -12.74 38.42 10.77
CA ASN A 545 -13.36 37.77 11.93
C ASN A 545 -14.88 37.91 11.86
N ILE A 546 -15.60 36.81 12.02
CA ILE A 546 -17.07 36.79 12.17
C ILE A 546 -17.41 36.91 13.65
N LYS A 547 -18.29 37.86 14.00
CA LYS A 547 -18.94 37.93 15.32
C LYS A 547 -20.44 37.68 15.19
N TYR A 548 -21.02 37.09 16.23
CA TYR A 548 -22.43 36.73 16.30
C TYR A 548 -23.15 37.63 17.32
N TYR A 549 -24.39 38.04 17.03
CA TYR A 549 -25.23 38.80 17.94
C TYR A 549 -26.69 38.34 17.85
N GLU A 550 -27.38 38.33 18.99
CA GLU A 550 -28.83 38.17 19.05
C GLU A 550 -29.51 39.54 19.00
N VAL A 551 -30.26 39.80 17.93
CA VAL A 551 -30.99 41.05 17.77
C VAL A 551 -32.32 40.96 18.52
N ARG A 552 -32.30 41.38 19.81
CA ARG A 552 -33.44 41.31 20.74
C ARG A 552 -34.77 41.85 20.18
N SER A 553 -34.74 42.82 19.26
CA SER A 553 -35.93 43.43 18.65
C SER A 553 -36.58 42.63 17.51
N ARG A 554 -35.96 41.53 17.02
CA ARG A 554 -36.49 40.76 15.87
C ARG A 554 -36.37 39.23 15.99
N GLY A 555 -35.87 38.69 17.11
CA GLY A 555 -35.83 37.24 17.35
C GLY A 555 -35.01 36.44 16.32
N ARG A 556 -34.00 37.06 15.69
CA ARG A 556 -33.13 36.44 14.68
C ARG A 556 -31.68 36.75 15.00
N ALA A 557 -30.84 35.72 15.01
CA ALA A 557 -29.40 35.88 15.07
C ALA A 557 -28.88 36.58 13.80
N GLN A 558 -27.92 37.48 13.97
CA GLN A 558 -27.16 38.05 12.86
C GLN A 558 -25.66 37.85 13.10
N GLY A 559 -24.95 37.55 12.01
CA GLY A 559 -23.49 37.59 11.98
C GLY A 559 -23.00 38.91 11.39
N GLN A 560 -21.81 39.32 11.78
CA GLN A 560 -21.06 40.41 11.17
C GLN A 560 -19.62 39.97 10.94
N LEU A 561 -19.23 39.87 9.68
CA LEU A 561 -17.83 39.74 9.28
C LEU A 561 -17.16 41.11 9.42
N ARG A 562 -15.96 41.15 10.01
CA ARG A 562 -15.18 42.36 10.30
C ARG A 562 -13.75 42.21 9.81
N ILE A 563 -13.24 43.24 9.15
CA ILE A 563 -11.89 43.33 8.58
C ILE A 563 -11.21 44.55 9.21
N ASN A 564 -10.06 44.36 9.87
CA ASN A 564 -9.39 45.36 10.70
C ASN A 564 -7.87 45.36 10.50
N GLY A 565 -7.20 46.45 10.91
CA GLY A 565 -5.73 46.52 10.99
C GLY A 565 -5.07 46.46 9.60
N GLU A 566 -4.00 45.69 9.44
CA GLU A 566 -3.36 45.49 8.12
C GLU A 566 -4.35 45.00 7.05
N ASN A 567 -5.36 44.21 7.45
CA ASN A 567 -6.36 43.67 6.53
C ASN A 567 -7.36 44.73 6.04
N TYR A 568 -7.57 45.81 6.80
CA TYR A 568 -8.42 46.93 6.37
C TYR A 568 -7.79 47.66 5.18
N ILE A 569 -6.48 47.88 5.23
CA ILE A 569 -5.71 48.49 4.13
C ILE A 569 -5.74 47.56 2.91
N LYS A 570 -5.38 46.27 3.09
CA LYS A 570 -5.46 45.25 2.03
C LYS A 570 -6.85 45.15 1.40
N PHE A 571 -7.92 45.32 2.18
CA PHE A 571 -9.28 45.30 1.64
C PHE A 571 -9.59 46.53 0.78
N LEU A 572 -9.21 47.73 1.19
CA LEU A 572 -9.46 48.95 0.40
C LEU A 572 -8.64 48.95 -0.91
N ASP A 573 -7.41 48.43 -0.85
CA ASP A 573 -6.49 48.29 -1.98
C ASP A 573 -6.96 47.22 -3.00
N ILE A 574 -7.26 46.00 -2.53
CA ILE A 574 -7.60 44.86 -3.40
C ILE A 574 -9.08 44.88 -3.82
N VAL A 575 -10.00 45.31 -2.94
CA VAL A 575 -11.45 45.25 -3.16
C VAL A 575 -12.04 46.66 -3.29
N GLY A 576 -12.07 47.45 -2.21
CA GLY A 576 -12.71 48.77 -2.16
C GLY A 576 -14.24 48.75 -2.30
N PHE A 577 -14.87 49.94 -2.30
CA PHE A 577 -16.31 50.12 -2.48
C PHE A 577 -16.64 50.72 -3.86
N LYS A 578 -16.04 50.17 -4.94
CA LYS A 578 -16.01 50.76 -6.29
C LYS A 578 -17.35 51.24 -6.87
N LEU A 579 -18.48 50.61 -6.54
CA LEU A 579 -19.79 51.01 -7.06
C LEU A 579 -20.51 52.07 -6.19
N THR A 580 -19.96 52.37 -5.02
CA THR A 580 -20.48 53.37 -4.08
C THR A 580 -19.33 54.26 -3.56
N PRO A 581 -18.72 55.13 -4.39
CA PRO A 581 -17.53 55.91 -4.01
C PRO A 581 -17.77 56.85 -2.83
N TYR A 582 -19.02 57.27 -2.59
CA TYR A 582 -19.43 58.03 -1.39
C TYR A 582 -19.18 57.27 -0.07
N LYS A 583 -19.10 55.93 -0.10
CA LYS A 583 -18.65 55.10 1.03
C LYS A 583 -17.13 55.14 1.19
N ASP A 584 -16.38 55.49 0.15
CA ASP A 584 -14.91 55.55 0.19
C ASP A 584 -14.33 56.93 0.50
N GLU A 585 -14.86 58.01 -0.11
CA GLU A 585 -14.38 59.40 -0.01
C GLU A 585 -14.29 60.00 1.41
N LYS A 586 -15.06 59.48 2.38
CA LYS A 586 -15.20 60.04 3.74
C LYS A 586 -14.00 59.81 4.66
N CYS A 587 -12.76 59.92 4.18
CA CYS A 587 -11.55 59.83 5.01
C CYS A 587 -10.31 60.51 4.38
N ASN A 588 -9.89 61.65 4.94
CA ASN A 588 -8.49 62.08 4.82
C ASN A 588 -7.58 61.10 5.58
N LEU A 589 -6.40 60.82 5.04
CA LEU A 589 -5.40 59.93 5.64
C LEU A 589 -4.66 60.65 6.78
N TYR A 590 -5.17 60.52 8.01
CA TYR A 590 -4.38 60.80 9.21
C TYR A 590 -3.60 59.54 9.65
N GLU A 591 -2.33 59.74 9.96
CA GLU A 591 -1.48 58.71 10.56
C GLU A 591 -2.04 58.24 11.92
N GLN A 592 -1.84 56.98 12.30
CA GLN A 592 -1.04 56.62 13.49
C GLN A 592 -0.95 55.11 13.82
N LYS A 593 0.29 54.69 14.11
CA LYS A 593 0.71 53.92 15.31
C LYS A 593 -0.21 52.79 15.85
N ARG A 594 -0.30 51.67 15.12
CA ARG A 594 0.03 50.30 15.63
C ARG A 594 -0.26 49.22 14.57
N ILE A 595 0.78 48.63 14.01
CA ILE A 595 0.65 47.50 13.08
C ILE A 595 0.32 46.23 13.90
N TYR A 596 -0.94 45.81 13.88
CA TYR A 596 -1.36 44.54 14.48
C TYR A 596 -1.13 43.39 13.51
N HIS A 597 0.02 42.71 13.65
CA HIS A 597 0.36 41.56 12.83
C HIS A 597 -0.61 40.39 13.00
N ASN A 598 -1.01 39.83 11.86
CA ASN A 598 -1.88 38.66 11.73
C ASN A 598 -1.25 37.37 12.33
N LYS A 599 -1.68 36.95 13.53
CA LYS A 599 -1.11 35.75 14.20
C LYS A 599 -1.47 34.43 13.48
N PRO A 600 -0.54 33.47 13.32
CA PRO A 600 -0.81 32.19 12.64
C PRO A 600 -1.79 31.27 13.38
N PHE A 601 -1.89 31.36 14.70
CA PHE A 601 -2.75 30.47 15.50
C PHE A 601 -3.97 31.22 16.07
N ILE A 602 -5.15 30.57 16.03
CA ILE A 602 -6.45 31.11 16.48
C ILE A 602 -7.08 30.19 17.52
N ASN A 603 -7.61 30.73 18.63
CA ASN A 603 -8.25 29.94 19.69
C ASN A 603 -9.50 29.20 19.17
N ILE A 604 -9.83 28.07 19.77
CA ILE A 604 -11.07 27.31 19.47
C ILE A 604 -12.30 27.98 20.10
N HIS A 605 -13.43 27.93 19.39
CA HIS A 605 -14.74 28.38 19.86
C HIS A 605 -15.65 27.22 20.26
N SER A 606 -15.70 26.16 19.47
CA SER A 606 -16.49 24.95 19.78
C SER A 606 -16.06 23.76 18.94
N ILE A 607 -16.13 22.56 19.51
CA ILE A 607 -16.19 21.28 18.80
C ILE A 607 -17.57 20.69 19.05
N LYS A 608 -18.23 20.17 18.01
CA LYS A 608 -19.55 19.53 18.08
C LYS A 608 -19.62 18.35 17.12
N GLU A 609 -20.42 17.34 17.42
CA GLU A 609 -20.82 16.35 16.41
C GLU A 609 -21.61 17.04 15.28
N ASP A 610 -21.41 16.59 14.04
CA ASP A 610 -22.04 17.16 12.84
C ASP A 610 -22.45 16.02 11.89
N GLY A 611 -23.06 14.97 12.44
CA GLY A 611 -23.64 13.84 11.72
C GLY A 611 -22.64 12.91 11.04
N GLU A 612 -23.12 12.21 10.01
CA GLU A 612 -22.33 11.32 9.15
C GLU A 612 -22.25 11.90 7.74
N THR A 613 -21.16 11.61 7.03
CA THR A 613 -20.96 12.00 5.63
C THR A 613 -20.01 11.04 4.94
N VAL A 614 -20.00 11.06 3.61
CA VAL A 614 -18.92 10.43 2.84
C VAL A 614 -17.62 11.14 3.21
N VAL A 615 -16.61 10.34 3.56
CA VAL A 615 -15.28 10.83 3.90
C VAL A 615 -14.28 10.46 2.82
N TYR A 616 -13.28 11.32 2.68
CA TYR A 616 -12.22 11.27 1.68
C TYR A 616 -10.88 11.62 2.35
N ASP A 617 -9.77 11.40 1.67
CA ASP A 617 -8.42 11.71 2.13
C ASP A 617 -7.56 12.24 0.98
N LEU A 618 -6.54 13.07 1.26
CA LEU A 618 -5.60 13.60 0.26
C LEU A 618 -4.14 13.40 0.69
N ASN A 619 -3.37 12.70 -0.15
CA ASN A 619 -1.94 12.43 0.05
C ASN A 619 -1.05 13.40 -0.73
N GLU A 620 -0.33 14.27 -0.04
CA GLU A 620 0.75 15.10 -0.60
C GLU A 620 2.12 14.57 -0.10
N PRO A 621 3.04 14.15 -0.98
CA PRO A 621 4.15 13.26 -0.62
C PRO A 621 5.43 13.93 -0.08
N VAL A 622 5.47 15.27 0.06
CA VAL A 622 6.66 16.02 0.50
C VAL A 622 6.53 16.57 1.91
N THR A 623 5.35 17.03 2.30
CA THR A 623 5.06 17.61 3.62
C THR A 623 4.08 16.78 4.43
N ASN A 624 3.34 15.87 3.78
CA ASN A 624 2.28 15.04 4.33
C ASN A 624 1.25 15.90 5.10
N SER A 625 1.02 17.10 4.57
CA SER A 625 0.30 18.23 5.16
C SER A 625 -0.43 18.97 4.04
N LEU A 626 -1.60 19.55 4.30
CA LEU A 626 -2.43 20.20 3.27
C LEU A 626 -3.31 21.29 3.89
N ILE A 627 -3.77 22.28 3.12
CA ILE A 627 -4.62 23.37 3.63
C ILE A 627 -6.11 23.07 3.33
N ALA A 628 -6.85 22.58 4.33
CA ALA A 628 -8.28 22.26 4.29
C ALA A 628 -9.10 23.29 5.10
N GLU A 629 -10.01 24.05 4.48
CA GLU A 629 -10.74 25.20 5.08
C GLU A 629 -9.82 26.19 5.84
N GLY A 630 -8.50 26.11 5.56
CA GLY A 630 -7.41 26.82 6.25
C GLY A 630 -6.53 26.03 7.25
N ILE A 631 -6.59 24.67 7.41
CA ILE A 631 -6.05 23.80 8.53
C ILE A 631 -5.32 22.46 8.01
N ILE A 632 -4.59 21.57 8.78
CA ILE A 632 -3.44 20.60 8.35
C ILE A 632 -3.21 19.17 9.13
N VAL A 633 -2.31 18.14 8.79
CA VAL A 633 -2.17 16.66 9.33
C VAL A 633 -0.74 15.86 9.48
N HIS A 634 -0.55 14.59 10.08
CA HIS A 634 0.73 13.65 10.08
C HIS A 634 0.85 12.14 10.74
N ASN A 635 1.83 11.17 10.34
CA ASN A 635 1.78 9.58 10.15
C ASN A 635 3.05 8.43 10.33
N CYS A 636 3.07 7.03 10.68
CA CYS A 636 4.22 6.06 11.35
C CYS A 636 4.81 4.52 10.97
N ASN A 637 5.93 3.86 11.58
CA ASN A 637 6.73 2.51 11.27
C ASN A 637 7.50 1.49 12.34
N LEU A 638 8.47 0.53 11.95
CA LEU A 638 9.00 -0.78 12.65
C LEU A 638 10.58 -1.28 12.56
N ALA A 639 11.20 -2.21 13.43
CA ALA A 639 12.68 -2.68 13.50
C ALA A 639 13.18 -3.96 14.41
N SER A 640 14.51 -4.25 14.68
CA SER A 640 15.07 -5.42 15.51
C SER A 640 16.54 -5.38 16.10
N ILE A 641 16.89 -6.20 17.14
CA ILE A 641 18.20 -6.33 17.90
C ILE A 641 18.92 -7.70 17.71
N ASN A 642 20.27 -7.75 17.74
CA ASN A 642 21.06 -9.00 17.73
C ASN A 642 21.52 -9.43 19.16
N LEU A 643 21.02 -10.57 19.66
CA LEU A 643 21.37 -11.11 20.97
C LEU A 643 22.76 -11.77 21.03
N ALA A 644 23.30 -12.24 19.90
CA ALA A 644 24.63 -12.86 19.87
C ALA A 644 25.72 -11.88 20.32
N ASN A 645 25.53 -10.57 20.06
CA ASN A 645 26.48 -9.49 20.40
C ASN A 645 26.23 -8.89 21.79
N ILE A 646 25.38 -9.52 22.61
CA ILE A 646 25.04 -9.11 24.00
C ILE A 646 25.75 -9.98 25.04
N VAL A 647 26.23 -11.17 24.66
CA VAL A 647 27.05 -12.00 25.56
C VAL A 647 28.42 -11.36 25.76
N ALA A 648 28.92 -11.38 26.99
CA ALA A 648 30.27 -10.99 27.36
C ALA A 648 30.88 -12.07 28.27
N ARG A 649 32.21 -12.09 28.38
CA ARG A 649 32.90 -12.88 29.41
C ARG A 649 33.03 -12.04 30.69
N ASP A 650 32.76 -12.65 31.85
CA ASP A 650 33.08 -12.05 33.14
C ASP A 650 34.57 -12.24 33.51
N ALA A 651 34.98 -11.75 34.68
CA ALA A 651 36.36 -11.84 35.16
C ALA A 651 36.86 -13.28 35.42
N SER A 652 35.96 -14.28 35.44
CA SER A 652 36.32 -15.70 35.48
C SER A 652 36.38 -16.35 34.08
N GLY A 653 36.22 -15.56 33.02
CA GLY A 653 36.19 -16.01 31.63
C GLY A 653 34.86 -16.62 31.19
N LYS A 654 33.85 -16.67 32.09
CA LYS A 654 32.55 -17.31 31.86
C LYS A 654 31.59 -16.40 31.10
N SER A 655 30.86 -16.97 30.14
CA SER A 655 29.85 -16.25 29.35
C SER A 655 28.65 -15.81 30.19
N LYS A 656 28.24 -14.54 30.05
CA LYS A 656 27.08 -13.95 30.73
C LYS A 656 26.41 -12.87 29.86
N ILE A 657 25.10 -12.70 30.00
CA ILE A 657 24.31 -11.68 29.28
C ILE A 657 24.64 -10.28 29.82
N ASN A 658 25.04 -9.35 28.95
CA ASN A 658 25.29 -7.95 29.30
C ASN A 658 24.00 -7.12 29.32
N TYR A 659 23.23 -7.23 30.41
CA TYR A 659 21.98 -6.49 30.60
C TYR A 659 22.11 -4.96 30.57
N LYS A 660 23.31 -4.40 30.84
CA LYS A 660 23.55 -2.96 30.69
C LYS A 660 23.54 -2.58 29.21
N LYS A 661 24.34 -3.25 28.39
CA LYS A 661 24.40 -3.05 26.93
C LYS A 661 23.04 -3.31 26.29
N LEU A 662 22.34 -4.37 26.70
CA LEU A 662 21.00 -4.69 26.23
C LEU A 662 20.00 -3.56 26.51
N ARG A 663 19.99 -2.99 27.74
CA ARG A 663 19.14 -1.84 28.10
C ARG A 663 19.42 -0.63 27.20
N GLU A 664 20.69 -0.29 26.99
CA GLU A 664 21.09 0.83 26.15
C GLU A 664 20.63 0.63 24.70
N LEU A 665 20.76 -0.59 24.15
CA LEU A 665 20.26 -0.94 22.81
C LEU A 665 18.73 -0.97 22.70
N ILE A 666 18.02 -1.39 23.75
CA ILE A 666 16.54 -1.33 23.77
C ILE A 666 16.06 0.14 23.73
N HIS A 667 16.64 1.00 24.57
CA HIS A 667 16.23 2.41 24.63
C HIS A 667 16.59 3.15 23.34
N ASN A 668 17.79 2.93 22.79
CA ASN A 668 18.19 3.48 21.48
C ASN A 668 17.37 2.88 20.33
N GLY A 669 17.01 1.60 20.40
CA GLY A 669 16.20 0.90 19.39
C GLY A 669 14.76 1.41 19.34
N VAL A 670 14.12 1.63 20.50
CA VAL A 670 12.79 2.27 20.60
C VAL A 670 12.83 3.72 20.14
N HIS A 671 13.90 4.48 20.43
CA HIS A 671 14.08 5.85 19.95
C HIS A 671 14.30 5.90 18.42
N PHE A 672 15.17 5.04 17.88
CA PHE A 672 15.34 4.88 16.43
C PHE A 672 14.01 4.54 15.77
N LEU A 673 13.27 3.58 16.33
CA LEU A 673 11.93 3.20 15.88
C LEU A 673 10.97 4.38 15.83
N ASP A 674 10.85 5.12 16.95
CA ASP A 674 10.00 6.30 17.04
C ASP A 674 10.46 7.44 16.10
N ASN A 675 11.68 7.40 15.58
CA ASN A 675 12.15 8.28 14.51
C ASN A 675 11.87 7.73 13.10
N VAL A 676 11.97 6.42 12.85
CA VAL A 676 11.59 5.81 11.55
C VAL A 676 10.14 6.14 11.23
N ILE A 677 9.27 6.14 12.25
CA ILE A 677 7.91 6.71 12.21
C ILE A 677 7.86 8.05 11.46
N ASP A 678 8.67 9.02 11.89
CA ASP A 678 8.56 10.41 11.44
C ASP A 678 9.34 10.66 10.12
N MET A 679 10.22 9.74 9.71
CA MET A 679 11.12 9.89 8.54
C MET A 679 10.71 9.13 7.27
N ASN A 680 9.56 8.46 7.25
CA ASN A 680 9.13 7.58 6.15
C ASN A 680 8.17 8.26 5.15
N ASN A 681 8.22 7.82 3.89
CA ASN A 681 7.18 8.09 2.89
C ASN A 681 6.42 6.79 2.57
N TYR A 682 5.10 6.86 2.43
CA TYR A 682 4.25 5.66 2.43
C TYR A 682 3.49 5.53 1.10
N PRO A 683 3.18 4.29 0.68
CA PRO A 683 2.43 4.06 -0.56
C PRO A 683 1.01 4.63 -0.49
N LEU A 684 0.35 4.62 0.68
CA LEU A 684 -1.02 5.10 0.89
C LEU A 684 -1.10 5.91 2.19
N LYS A 685 -1.81 7.04 2.15
CA LYS A 685 -1.95 7.92 3.32
C LYS A 685 -2.84 7.34 4.44
N ARG A 686 -3.84 6.53 4.09
CA ARG A 686 -4.58 5.69 5.05
C ARG A 686 -3.76 4.63 5.81
N ILE A 687 -2.51 4.34 5.43
CA ILE A 687 -1.61 3.56 6.31
C ILE A 687 -0.81 4.53 7.18
N GLU A 688 -0.45 5.65 6.60
CA GLU A 688 0.25 6.75 7.24
C GLU A 688 -0.50 7.19 8.52
N GLU A 689 -1.77 7.63 8.43
CA GLU A 689 -2.60 8.13 9.56
C GLU A 689 -2.69 7.13 10.70
N MET A 690 -3.34 6.00 10.39
CA MET A 690 -3.39 4.75 11.12
C MET A 690 -2.17 4.54 12.02
N THR A 691 -0.98 4.66 11.43
CA THR A 691 0.22 4.35 12.19
C THR A 691 0.68 5.53 13.07
N LYS A 692 0.67 6.85 12.72
CA LYS A 692 0.96 7.91 13.78
C LYS A 692 -0.23 8.13 14.71
N GLY A 693 -1.41 7.56 14.48
CA GLY A 693 -2.49 7.49 15.47
C GLY A 693 -2.05 6.61 16.64
N ASN A 694 -1.67 5.38 16.34
CA ASN A 694 -1.27 4.38 17.35
C ASN A 694 0.21 4.43 17.75
N ARG A 695 1.06 5.03 16.91
CA ARG A 695 2.54 4.93 16.91
C ARG A 695 3.06 3.51 17.17
N LYS A 696 2.39 2.48 16.64
CA LYS A 696 2.80 1.07 16.80
C LYS A 696 4.22 0.88 16.27
N ILE A 697 5.12 0.40 17.14
CA ILE A 697 6.44 -0.08 16.75
C ILE A 697 6.54 -1.56 17.08
N GLY A 698 7.47 -2.23 16.41
CA GLY A 698 7.91 -3.58 16.73
C GLY A 698 9.42 -3.58 16.84
N LEU A 699 9.93 -3.76 18.05
CA LEU A 699 11.30 -4.13 18.36
C LEU A 699 11.33 -5.64 18.62
N GLY A 700 12.09 -6.38 17.80
CA GLY A 700 12.32 -7.82 17.98
C GLY A 700 13.78 -8.18 18.20
N VAL A 701 14.06 -9.48 18.19
CA VAL A 701 15.43 -10.02 18.31
C VAL A 701 15.81 -10.93 17.13
N MET A 702 17.11 -11.15 16.97
CA MET A 702 17.77 -12.18 16.16
C MET A 702 19.01 -12.69 16.93
N GLY A 703 19.66 -13.76 16.47
CA GLY A 703 20.87 -14.30 17.11
C GLY A 703 20.63 -15.06 18.42
N PHE A 704 19.38 -15.44 18.73
CA PHE A 704 19.03 -16.12 19.99
C PHE A 704 19.70 -17.50 20.12
N SER A 705 19.76 -18.29 19.04
CA SER A 705 20.41 -19.61 19.07
C SER A 705 21.92 -19.48 19.32
N ASP A 706 22.58 -18.50 18.70
CA ASP A 706 24.00 -18.24 18.89
C ASP A 706 24.32 -17.74 20.30
N MET A 707 23.40 -16.96 20.90
CA MET A 707 23.51 -16.52 22.29
C MET A 707 23.39 -17.70 23.26
N LEU A 708 22.45 -18.62 23.06
CA LEU A 708 22.36 -19.86 23.86
C LEU A 708 23.63 -20.73 23.71
N ILE A 709 24.15 -20.88 22.49
CA ILE A 709 25.41 -21.57 22.20
C ILE A 709 26.58 -20.94 22.98
N GLN A 710 26.72 -19.62 22.94
CA GLN A 710 27.77 -18.90 23.68
C GLN A 710 27.64 -19.06 25.21
N LEU A 711 26.42 -19.23 25.73
CA LEU A 711 26.14 -19.47 27.15
C LEU A 711 26.25 -20.96 27.56
N GLY A 712 26.48 -21.88 26.61
CA GLY A 712 26.50 -23.32 26.87
C GLY A 712 25.13 -23.88 27.25
N ILE A 713 24.07 -23.46 26.56
CA ILE A 713 22.68 -23.86 26.83
C ILE A 713 22.11 -24.53 25.57
N ALA A 714 21.55 -25.73 25.72
CA ALA A 714 20.83 -26.43 24.66
C ALA A 714 19.47 -25.77 24.39
N TYR A 715 19.11 -25.52 23.13
CA TYR A 715 17.84 -24.86 22.77
C TYR A 715 16.60 -25.63 23.26
N ASN A 716 16.67 -26.96 23.21
CA ASN A 716 15.65 -27.90 23.68
C ASN A 716 15.77 -28.22 25.19
N SER A 717 15.87 -27.19 26.03
CA SER A 717 15.93 -27.33 27.49
C SER A 717 15.10 -26.28 28.23
N GLU A 718 14.57 -26.60 29.41
CA GLU A 718 13.81 -25.63 30.21
C GLU A 718 14.67 -24.40 30.58
N LYS A 719 15.98 -24.56 30.77
CA LYS A 719 16.91 -23.43 30.98
C LYS A 719 16.92 -22.44 29.80
N ALA A 720 16.71 -22.91 28.56
CA ALA A 720 16.56 -22.04 27.40
C ALA A 720 15.20 -21.34 27.38
N ILE A 721 14.13 -22.00 27.85
CA ILE A 721 12.78 -21.42 28.05
C ILE A 721 12.83 -20.32 29.13
N GLU A 722 13.47 -20.58 30.26
CA GLU A 722 13.74 -19.60 31.33
C GLU A 722 14.51 -18.39 30.80
N THR A 723 15.60 -18.64 30.04
CA THR A 723 16.42 -17.59 29.43
C THR A 723 15.61 -16.75 28.41
N ALA A 724 14.73 -17.38 27.63
CA ALA A 724 13.82 -16.69 26.70
C ALA A 724 12.81 -15.80 27.43
N GLU A 725 12.18 -16.31 28.50
CA GLU A 725 11.29 -15.52 29.34
C GLU A 725 12.02 -14.34 30.01
N GLU A 726 13.20 -14.58 30.62
CA GLU A 726 13.98 -13.54 31.30
C GLU A 726 14.35 -12.40 30.35
N ILE A 727 14.90 -12.74 29.17
CA ILE A 727 15.33 -11.77 28.16
C ILE A 727 14.13 -11.03 27.56
N MET A 728 13.06 -11.73 27.15
CA MET A 728 11.95 -11.04 26.49
C MET A 728 11.15 -10.18 27.48
N LYS A 729 11.01 -10.61 28.73
CA LYS A 729 10.47 -9.79 29.84
C LYS A 729 11.32 -8.55 30.08
N PHE A 730 12.64 -8.66 30.05
CA PHE A 730 13.56 -7.52 30.17
C PHE A 730 13.41 -6.55 28.99
N ILE A 731 13.37 -7.07 27.75
CA ILE A 731 13.17 -6.29 26.53
C ILE A 731 11.86 -5.52 26.58
N ASP A 732 10.73 -6.18 26.84
CA ASP A 732 9.42 -5.55 26.88
C ASP A 732 9.29 -4.52 28.01
N THR A 733 9.82 -4.85 29.20
CA THR A 733 9.83 -3.93 30.34
C THR A 733 10.63 -2.65 30.05
N GLU A 734 11.83 -2.78 29.48
CA GLU A 734 12.67 -1.63 29.16
C GLU A 734 12.22 -0.89 27.89
N ALA A 735 11.62 -1.57 26.92
CA ALA A 735 11.03 -0.94 25.73
C ALA A 735 9.80 -0.10 26.11
N LYS A 736 8.96 -0.58 27.03
CA LYS A 736 7.86 0.20 27.61
C LYS A 736 8.39 1.42 28.36
N LYS A 737 9.41 1.28 29.23
CA LYS A 737 10.06 2.43 29.90
C LYS A 737 10.66 3.44 28.92
N ALA A 738 11.30 2.97 27.84
CA ALA A 738 11.81 3.85 26.78
C ALA A 738 10.67 4.61 26.08
N SER A 739 9.54 3.93 25.81
CA SER A 739 8.34 4.54 25.24
C SER A 739 7.69 5.57 26.20
N MET A 740 7.58 5.28 27.49
CA MET A 740 7.13 6.24 28.53
C MET A 740 8.03 7.49 28.54
N LYS A 741 9.35 7.30 28.55
CA LYS A 741 10.36 8.38 28.56
C LYS A 741 10.42 9.19 27.26
N LEU A 742 10.06 8.59 26.13
CA LEU A 742 9.84 9.34 24.88
C LEU A 742 8.54 10.13 24.93
N ALA A 743 7.48 9.62 25.56
CA ALA A 743 6.21 10.32 25.69
C ALA A 743 6.30 11.53 26.63
N GLU A 744 7.07 11.45 27.72
CA GLU A 744 7.44 12.61 28.56
C GLU A 744 8.05 13.77 27.74
N LYS A 745 8.76 13.46 26.65
CA LYS A 745 9.43 14.45 25.79
C LYS A 745 8.67 14.84 24.52
N ARG A 746 7.88 13.93 23.96
CA ARG A 746 7.27 14.04 22.62
C ARG A 746 5.74 13.95 22.61
N GLY A 747 5.13 13.74 23.78
CA GLY A 747 3.71 13.41 23.95
C GLY A 747 3.41 11.92 23.74
N ASN A 748 2.31 11.46 24.34
CA ASN A 748 1.78 10.10 24.15
C ASN A 748 1.48 9.80 22.66
N PHE A 749 1.26 8.53 22.30
CA PHE A 749 0.62 8.26 21.01
C PHE A 749 -0.79 8.89 20.97
N PRO A 750 -1.22 9.51 19.86
CA PRO A 750 -2.51 10.21 19.79
C PRO A 750 -3.70 9.36 20.26
N ASN A 751 -3.80 8.11 19.80
CA ASN A 751 -4.87 7.16 20.17
C ASN A 751 -4.75 6.60 21.61
N TYR A 752 -4.00 7.25 22.51
CA TYR A 752 -3.77 6.79 23.88
C TYR A 752 -5.02 6.83 24.76
N LEU A 753 -5.87 7.87 24.65
CA LEU A 753 -7.13 7.93 25.41
C LEU A 753 -8.11 6.87 24.89
N GLY A 754 -8.66 6.06 25.80
CA GLY A 754 -9.43 4.84 25.50
C GLY A 754 -8.59 3.59 25.19
N SER A 755 -7.26 3.69 25.16
CA SER A 755 -6.37 2.54 24.99
C SER A 755 -6.25 1.69 26.27
N ILE A 756 -5.65 0.50 26.17
CA ILE A 756 -5.39 -0.34 27.37
C ILE A 756 -4.49 0.34 28.42
N TYR A 757 -3.76 1.40 28.04
CA TYR A 757 -2.85 2.16 28.90
C TYR A 757 -3.51 3.38 29.57
N ASP A 758 -4.75 3.72 29.21
CA ASP A 758 -5.50 4.84 29.78
C ASP A 758 -6.03 4.46 31.19
N ARG A 759 -5.11 4.45 32.16
CA ARG A 759 -5.35 4.01 33.54
C ARG A 759 -4.52 4.85 34.52
N PRO A 760 -4.99 5.11 35.75
CA PRO A 760 -4.27 5.95 36.73
C PRO A 760 -2.79 5.57 36.98
N ASN A 761 -2.46 4.28 36.84
CA ASN A 761 -1.11 3.76 37.11
C ASN A 761 -0.15 3.81 35.89
N CYS A 762 -0.56 4.39 34.77
CA CYS A 762 0.29 4.57 33.58
C CYS A 762 -0.02 5.92 32.93
N SER A 763 0.72 6.98 33.27
CA SER A 763 0.44 8.35 32.82
C SER A 763 0.99 8.72 31.44
N SER A 764 1.92 7.93 30.90
CA SER A 764 2.56 8.21 29.60
C SER A 764 2.86 6.94 28.81
N MET A 765 2.76 6.99 27.48
CA MET A 765 3.16 5.92 26.57
C MET A 765 3.29 6.45 25.14
N ARG A 766 4.44 6.26 24.47
CA ARG A 766 4.70 6.84 23.14
C ARG A 766 4.21 5.98 21.98
N ASN A 767 4.01 4.68 22.22
CA ASN A 767 3.75 3.67 21.20
C ASN A 767 2.72 2.65 21.71
N ALA A 768 1.62 2.39 20.99
CA ALA A 768 0.58 1.45 21.42
C ALA A 768 1.10 0.00 21.52
N THR A 769 2.09 -0.36 20.71
CA THR A 769 2.89 -1.57 20.84
C THR A 769 4.37 -1.23 20.75
N VAL A 770 5.23 -1.98 21.45
CA VAL A 770 6.68 -1.82 21.39
C VAL A 770 7.44 -3.05 20.89
N THR A 771 6.88 -4.25 21.05
CA THR A 771 7.59 -5.54 20.88
C THR A 771 6.93 -6.45 19.84
N THR A 772 7.74 -7.21 19.09
CA THR A 772 7.33 -8.21 18.07
C THR A 772 8.48 -9.21 17.89
N ILE A 773 8.25 -10.38 17.29
CA ILE A 773 9.34 -11.27 16.87
C ILE A 773 9.15 -11.60 15.40
N ALA A 774 9.98 -11.02 14.54
CA ALA A 774 9.95 -11.21 13.10
C ALA A 774 10.86 -12.38 12.67
N PRO A 775 10.69 -12.93 11.45
CA PRO A 775 11.61 -13.95 10.92
C PRO A 775 13.05 -13.46 10.78
N THR A 776 13.26 -12.16 10.54
CA THR A 776 14.57 -11.50 10.30
C THR A 776 15.46 -12.06 9.17
N GLY A 777 15.08 -13.11 8.44
CA GLY A 777 15.86 -13.90 7.46
C GLY A 777 16.51 -13.22 6.25
N SER A 778 16.76 -11.91 6.31
CA SER A 778 17.75 -11.22 5.47
C SER A 778 18.62 -10.23 6.26
N ILE A 779 18.17 -9.74 7.43
CA ILE A 779 19.00 -8.93 8.34
C ILE A 779 19.81 -9.81 9.29
N SER A 780 19.37 -11.02 9.64
CA SER A 780 20.18 -12.01 10.38
C SER A 780 21.43 -12.41 9.59
N ILE A 781 21.29 -12.58 8.26
CA ILE A 781 22.41 -12.83 7.34
C ILE A 781 23.41 -11.65 7.32
N ILE A 782 22.91 -10.40 7.37
CA ILE A 782 23.75 -9.20 7.46
C ILE A 782 24.46 -9.13 8.82
N GLY A 783 23.76 -9.47 9.90
CA GLY A 783 24.28 -9.54 11.26
C GLY A 783 25.11 -10.79 11.58
N GLY A 784 25.32 -11.70 10.61
CA GLY A 784 26.12 -12.91 10.78
C GLY A 784 25.59 -13.92 11.80
N CYS A 785 24.27 -13.98 12.02
CA CYS A 785 23.64 -14.73 13.12
C CYS A 785 22.36 -15.48 12.72
N SER A 786 21.88 -16.33 13.63
CA SER A 786 20.60 -17.06 13.57
C SER A 786 19.39 -16.14 13.43
N SER A 787 18.36 -16.63 12.76
CA SER A 787 17.19 -15.85 12.36
C SER A 787 16.14 -15.77 13.48
N GLY A 788 15.87 -14.57 13.99
CA GLY A 788 14.81 -14.36 14.96
C GLY A 788 15.08 -15.10 16.28
N ILE A 789 14.09 -15.91 16.67
CA ILE A 789 14.21 -16.88 17.77
C ILE A 789 14.37 -18.32 17.26
N GLU A 790 14.56 -18.53 15.96
CA GLU A 790 14.77 -19.86 15.38
C GLU A 790 16.09 -20.49 15.85
N PRO A 791 16.15 -21.82 16.02
CA PRO A 791 17.41 -22.53 16.16
C PRO A 791 18.21 -22.51 14.85
N LEU A 792 19.45 -22.99 14.87
CA LEU A 792 20.23 -23.19 13.65
C LEU A 792 19.50 -24.12 12.67
N PHE A 793 19.37 -23.75 11.40
CA PHE A 793 18.83 -24.67 10.39
C PHE A 793 19.83 -25.77 10.03
N ALA A 794 21.10 -25.40 9.88
CA ALA A 794 22.23 -26.30 9.64
C ALA A 794 23.51 -25.72 10.26
N ILE A 795 24.43 -26.57 10.67
CA ILE A 795 25.74 -26.17 11.23
C ILE A 795 26.79 -26.01 10.12
N CYS A 796 26.66 -26.79 9.05
CA CYS A 796 27.53 -26.75 7.87
C CYS A 796 26.67 -26.96 6.61
N TYR A 797 26.95 -26.24 5.54
CA TYR A 797 26.31 -26.46 4.23
C TYR A 797 27.28 -26.16 3.08
N VAL A 798 27.09 -26.84 1.96
CA VAL A 798 27.95 -26.69 0.77
C VAL A 798 27.27 -25.82 -0.28
N ARG A 799 28.05 -24.92 -0.88
CA ARG A 799 27.59 -24.02 -1.93
C ARG A 799 28.48 -24.13 -3.15
N ASN A 800 27.88 -24.54 -4.27
CA ASN A 800 28.55 -24.50 -5.56
C ASN A 800 28.77 -23.04 -5.97
N ILE A 801 30.02 -22.68 -6.22
CA ILE A 801 30.40 -21.43 -6.90
C ILE A 801 30.44 -21.72 -8.42
N LEU A 802 30.60 -20.70 -9.24
CA LEU A 802 30.96 -20.89 -10.65
C LEU A 802 32.31 -21.65 -10.73
N ASP A 803 32.53 -22.34 -11.84
CA ASP A 803 33.76 -23.09 -12.14
C ASP A 803 34.04 -24.29 -11.20
N ASN A 804 32.98 -25.07 -10.91
CA ASN A 804 32.96 -26.35 -10.16
C ASN A 804 33.41 -26.33 -8.69
N ASP A 805 33.94 -25.22 -8.18
CA ASP A 805 34.39 -25.14 -6.79
C ASP A 805 33.24 -25.22 -5.78
N LYS A 806 33.42 -26.11 -4.78
CA LYS A 806 32.46 -26.37 -3.71
C LYS A 806 32.90 -25.68 -2.42
N LEU A 807 32.37 -24.50 -2.14
CA LEU A 807 32.64 -23.80 -0.87
C LEU A 807 31.83 -24.46 0.26
N VAL A 808 32.53 -24.97 1.27
CA VAL A 808 31.93 -25.46 2.52
C VAL A 808 31.81 -24.29 3.49
N GLU A 809 30.59 -23.91 3.86
CA GLU A 809 30.32 -22.81 4.79
C GLU A 809 29.85 -23.37 6.16
N VAL A 810 30.55 -22.98 7.22
CA VAL A 810 30.39 -23.51 8.59
C VAL A 810 29.94 -22.38 9.52
N ASN A 811 29.06 -22.68 10.48
CA ASN A 811 28.72 -21.76 11.56
C ASN A 811 30.00 -21.28 12.29
N SER A 812 30.12 -19.96 12.49
CA SER A 812 31.32 -19.32 13.02
C SER A 812 31.66 -19.75 14.45
N LEU A 813 30.66 -19.90 15.33
CA LEU A 813 30.85 -20.36 16.70
C LEU A 813 31.25 -21.83 16.75
N PHE A 814 30.62 -22.68 15.93
CA PHE A 814 31.01 -24.09 15.82
C PHE A 814 32.45 -24.21 15.37
N LYS A 815 32.85 -23.43 14.36
CA LYS A 815 34.22 -23.40 13.86
C LYS A 815 35.23 -22.92 14.90
N GLU A 816 34.98 -21.79 15.58
CA GLU A 816 35.86 -21.29 16.64
C GLU A 816 36.05 -22.33 17.76
N ILE A 817 34.97 -23.00 18.17
CA ILE A 817 35.00 -24.03 19.21
C ILE A 817 35.76 -25.28 18.75
N ALA A 818 35.57 -25.71 17.50
CA ALA A 818 36.25 -26.85 16.91
C ALA A 818 37.76 -26.60 16.71
N GLU A 819 38.15 -25.40 16.27
CA GLU A 819 39.55 -24.99 16.16
C GLU A 819 40.18 -24.88 17.56
N ARG A 820 39.52 -24.23 18.53
CA ARG A 820 40.02 -24.07 19.91
C ARG A 820 40.12 -25.39 20.69
N ARG A 821 39.29 -26.39 20.38
CA ARG A 821 39.33 -27.74 20.99
C ARG A 821 40.03 -28.80 20.13
N GLY A 822 40.64 -28.42 19.01
CA GLY A 822 41.46 -29.33 18.19
C GLY A 822 40.71 -30.43 17.43
N PHE A 823 39.38 -30.32 17.25
CA PHE A 823 38.58 -31.31 16.50
C PHE A 823 38.14 -30.82 15.10
N TYR A 824 38.58 -29.65 14.66
CA TYR A 824 38.28 -29.13 13.32
C TYR A 824 39.10 -29.85 12.23
N SER A 825 38.44 -30.49 11.26
CA SER A 825 39.04 -30.91 9.99
C SER A 825 38.11 -30.62 8.80
N PRO A 826 38.63 -30.35 7.59
CA PRO A 826 37.82 -30.19 6.38
C PRO A 826 36.92 -31.40 6.09
N GLU A 827 37.44 -32.60 6.36
CA GLU A 827 36.76 -33.88 6.18
C GLU A 827 35.56 -34.01 7.13
N LEU A 828 35.72 -33.62 8.40
CA LEU A 828 34.60 -33.53 9.34
C LEU A 828 33.57 -32.50 8.85
N MET A 829 33.98 -31.34 8.34
CA MET A 829 33.03 -30.34 7.83
C MET A 829 32.23 -30.86 6.62
N ARG A 830 32.84 -31.65 5.72
CA ARG A 830 32.11 -32.35 4.65
C ARG A 830 31.13 -33.38 5.24
N THR A 831 31.57 -34.19 6.19
CA THR A 831 30.73 -35.22 6.85
C THR A 831 29.51 -34.61 7.54
N ILE A 832 29.66 -33.46 8.22
CA ILE A 832 28.53 -32.71 8.80
C ILE A 832 27.57 -32.22 7.71
N ALA A 833 28.08 -31.72 6.58
CA ALA A 833 27.24 -31.26 5.47
C ALA A 833 26.60 -32.38 4.62
N GLU A 834 27.08 -33.62 4.73
CA GLU A 834 26.47 -34.82 4.14
C GLU A 834 25.45 -35.48 5.07
N LYS A 835 25.68 -35.48 6.40
CA LYS A 835 24.73 -35.97 7.41
C LYS A 835 23.64 -34.96 7.78
N GLY A 836 23.88 -33.66 7.60
CA GLY A 836 22.99 -32.56 7.98
C GLY A 836 23.01 -32.21 9.48
N SER A 837 22.99 -33.23 10.35
CA SER A 837 23.10 -33.09 11.82
C SER A 837 24.42 -33.64 12.36
N ILE A 838 24.80 -33.17 13.56
CA ILE A 838 26.01 -33.61 14.28
C ILE A 838 25.75 -34.68 15.34
N GLN A 839 24.49 -34.97 15.69
CA GLN A 839 24.19 -35.81 16.87
C GLN A 839 24.80 -37.22 16.77
N ASP A 840 24.79 -37.81 15.57
CA ASP A 840 25.35 -39.13 15.26
C ASP A 840 26.82 -39.09 14.78
N ILE A 841 27.62 -38.14 15.30
CA ILE A 841 29.05 -38.02 15.00
C ILE A 841 29.84 -38.10 16.32
N THR A 842 30.42 -39.28 16.59
CA THR A 842 31.18 -39.59 17.81
C THR A 842 32.42 -38.71 18.00
N ASP A 843 33.01 -38.26 16.89
CA ASP A 843 34.24 -37.46 16.87
C ASP A 843 34.04 -36.04 17.42
N ILE A 844 32.78 -35.61 17.57
CA ILE A 844 32.40 -34.33 18.18
C ILE A 844 32.05 -34.57 19.65
N PRO A 845 32.69 -33.87 20.61
CA PRO A 845 32.40 -34.02 22.03
C PRO A 845 30.92 -33.87 22.39
N GLU A 846 30.46 -34.67 23.34
CA GLU A 846 29.04 -34.77 23.70
C GLU A 846 28.46 -33.44 24.23
N ASP A 847 29.26 -32.63 24.94
CA ASP A 847 28.87 -31.31 25.42
C ASP A 847 28.67 -30.29 24.27
N ILE A 848 29.40 -30.46 23.16
CA ILE A 848 29.19 -29.68 21.94
C ILE A 848 27.94 -30.17 21.20
N ARG A 849 27.75 -31.49 21.04
CA ARG A 849 26.55 -32.07 20.40
C ARG A 849 25.25 -31.64 21.07
N LYS A 850 25.21 -31.67 22.41
CA LYS A 850 24.07 -31.20 23.22
C LYS A 850 23.73 -29.71 23.01
N VAL A 851 24.72 -28.85 22.75
CA VAL A 851 24.51 -27.40 22.61
C VAL A 851 24.21 -27.00 21.16
N PHE A 852 24.89 -27.61 20.19
CA PHE A 852 24.69 -27.37 18.76
C PHE A 852 23.60 -28.29 18.19
N VAL A 853 22.36 -28.06 18.63
CA VAL A 853 21.15 -28.68 18.05
C VAL A 853 20.62 -27.86 16.87
N ILE A 854 20.26 -28.54 15.77
CA ILE A 854 19.59 -27.91 14.62
C ILE A 854 18.06 -28.01 14.70
N ALA A 855 17.35 -27.26 13.85
CA ALA A 855 15.89 -27.21 13.79
C ALA A 855 15.20 -28.58 13.67
N HIS A 856 15.89 -29.57 13.07
CA HIS A 856 15.42 -30.94 12.89
C HIS A 856 15.81 -31.90 14.04
N ASP A 857 16.75 -31.51 14.92
CA ASP A 857 17.09 -32.26 16.17
C ASP A 857 16.07 -31.97 17.29
N ILE A 858 15.24 -30.94 17.12
CA ILE A 858 14.43 -30.33 18.18
C ILE A 858 12.97 -30.76 18.02
N ALA A 859 12.45 -31.52 19.00
CA ALA A 859 11.06 -31.97 19.00
C ALA A 859 10.05 -30.80 18.96
N PRO A 860 8.90 -30.93 18.26
CA PRO A 860 7.90 -29.87 18.08
C PRO A 860 7.50 -29.11 19.35
N GLU A 861 7.35 -29.82 20.47
CA GLU A 861 6.99 -29.26 21.77
C GLU A 861 7.95 -28.19 22.25
N TRP A 862 9.26 -28.34 22.02
CA TRP A 862 10.26 -27.35 22.41
C TRP A 862 10.18 -26.07 21.58
N HIS A 863 9.89 -26.18 20.27
CA HIS A 863 9.64 -25.00 19.43
C HIS A 863 8.41 -24.21 19.94
N ILE A 864 7.36 -24.92 20.39
CA ILE A 864 6.11 -24.31 20.89
C ILE A 864 6.32 -23.68 22.28
N LYS A 865 6.98 -24.39 23.22
CA LYS A 865 7.40 -23.82 24.52
C LYS A 865 8.20 -22.53 24.33
N MET A 866 9.16 -22.54 23.39
CA MET A 866 10.00 -21.38 23.09
C MET A 866 9.18 -20.21 22.53
N GLN A 867 8.28 -20.48 21.58
CA GLN A 867 7.38 -19.46 21.04
C GLN A 867 6.50 -18.84 22.13
N ALA A 868 5.94 -19.66 23.03
CA ALA A 868 5.11 -19.20 24.13
C ALA A 868 5.89 -18.29 25.11
N ALA A 869 7.12 -18.68 25.47
CA ALA A 869 7.99 -17.88 26.34
C ALA A 869 8.26 -16.46 25.80
N PHE A 870 8.53 -16.35 24.50
CA PHE A 870 8.64 -15.04 23.83
C PHE A 870 7.27 -14.33 23.71
N GLN A 871 6.21 -15.04 23.32
CA GLN A 871 4.89 -14.45 23.07
C GLN A 871 4.26 -13.85 24.34
N LYS A 872 4.51 -14.46 25.51
CA LYS A 872 4.12 -13.99 26.85
C LYS A 872 4.55 -12.56 27.16
N TYR A 873 5.67 -12.11 26.57
CA TYR A 873 6.22 -10.76 26.72
C TYR A 873 6.34 -10.03 25.36
N THR A 874 5.49 -10.37 24.39
CA THR A 874 5.44 -9.72 23.07
C THR A 874 4.09 -9.03 22.86
N ALA A 875 4.10 -7.69 22.71
CA ALA A 875 2.90 -6.88 22.53
C ALA A 875 2.14 -7.21 21.23
N ASN A 876 2.86 -7.31 20.11
CA ASN A 876 2.32 -7.84 18.85
C ASN A 876 2.32 -9.39 18.89
N ALA A 877 2.68 -10.05 17.79
CA ALA A 877 2.78 -11.51 17.72
C ALA A 877 4.23 -11.98 17.44
N VAL A 878 4.42 -13.30 17.49
CA VAL A 878 5.68 -14.00 17.26
C VAL A 878 5.59 -14.85 16.00
N SER A 879 6.43 -14.56 15.01
CA SER A 879 6.70 -15.47 13.89
C SER A 879 7.67 -16.56 14.35
N LYS A 880 7.23 -17.81 14.26
CA LYS A 880 8.03 -19.02 14.51
C LYS A 880 7.56 -20.13 13.58
N THR A 881 8.48 -20.88 12.99
CA THR A 881 8.18 -22.15 12.32
C THR A 881 8.31 -23.29 13.31
N ILE A 882 7.26 -24.10 13.48
CA ILE A 882 7.35 -25.38 14.20
C ILE A 882 7.80 -26.44 13.19
N ASN A 883 9.05 -26.87 13.30
CA ASN A 883 9.61 -27.87 12.39
C ASN A 883 9.26 -29.28 12.88
N PHE A 884 8.88 -30.15 11.93
CA PHE A 884 8.61 -31.57 12.16
C PHE A 884 9.52 -32.43 11.27
N PRO A 885 10.01 -33.59 11.74
CA PRO A 885 10.70 -34.55 10.89
C PRO A 885 9.74 -35.13 9.84
N GLY A 886 10.27 -35.58 8.69
CA GLY A 886 9.44 -36.02 7.57
C GLY A 886 8.49 -37.19 7.88
N TYR A 887 8.84 -38.01 8.88
CA TYR A 887 8.05 -39.14 9.38
C TYR A 887 6.97 -38.75 10.40
N ALA A 888 6.89 -37.49 10.85
CA ALA A 888 5.90 -37.05 11.82
C ALA A 888 4.47 -37.27 11.33
N THR A 889 3.55 -37.48 12.26
CA THR A 889 2.14 -37.78 12.01
C THR A 889 1.25 -36.52 12.07
N LYS A 890 0.02 -36.66 11.56
CA LYS A 890 -1.02 -35.63 11.60
C LYS A 890 -1.47 -35.32 13.02
N GLU A 891 -1.55 -36.35 13.87
CA GLU A 891 -1.89 -36.21 15.29
C GLU A 891 -0.82 -35.45 16.10
N GLU A 892 0.45 -35.46 15.68
CA GLU A 892 1.48 -34.60 16.29
C GLU A 892 1.32 -33.13 15.89
N VAL A 893 0.91 -32.84 14.64
CA VAL A 893 0.53 -31.47 14.20
C VAL A 893 -0.71 -30.97 14.95
N LYS A 894 -1.69 -31.84 15.16
CA LYS A 894 -2.90 -31.58 15.96
C LYS A 894 -2.60 -31.28 17.43
N LYS A 895 -1.76 -32.10 18.07
CA LYS A 895 -1.23 -31.84 19.43
C LYS A 895 -0.47 -30.51 19.50
N ALA A 896 0.31 -30.16 18.48
CA ALA A 896 1.02 -28.88 18.44
C ALA A 896 0.07 -27.66 18.41
N TYR A 897 -1.01 -27.71 17.65
CA TYR A 897 -2.03 -26.64 17.65
C TYR A 897 -2.77 -26.53 19.00
N LEU A 898 -3.13 -27.66 19.62
CA LEU A 898 -3.74 -27.68 20.95
C LEU A 898 -2.80 -27.08 22.01
N LEU A 899 -1.53 -27.52 22.04
CA LEU A 899 -0.52 -26.99 22.95
C LEU A 899 -0.26 -25.49 22.72
N ALA A 900 -0.25 -25.02 21.48
CA ALA A 900 -0.10 -23.60 21.17
C ALA A 900 -1.28 -22.75 21.69
N TYR A 901 -2.51 -23.28 21.61
CA TYR A 901 -3.70 -22.65 22.19
C TYR A 901 -3.60 -22.57 23.72
N GLU A 902 -3.31 -23.70 24.38
CA GLU A 902 -3.17 -23.81 25.84
C GLU A 902 -2.06 -22.91 26.40
N LYS A 903 -0.95 -22.74 25.66
CA LYS A 903 0.15 -21.84 26.04
C LYS A 903 -0.10 -20.37 25.67
N GLY A 904 -1.25 -20.04 25.08
CA GLY A 904 -1.66 -18.66 24.80
C GLY A 904 -0.91 -17.99 23.64
N CYS A 905 -0.43 -18.76 22.66
CA CYS A 905 0.14 -18.22 21.44
C CYS A 905 -0.91 -17.40 20.64
N LYS A 906 -0.45 -16.47 19.78
CA LYS A 906 -1.35 -15.70 18.89
C LYS A 906 -1.57 -16.35 17.52
N GLY A 907 -0.78 -17.36 17.18
CA GLY A 907 -0.91 -18.18 15.98
C GLY A 907 0.19 -19.24 15.90
N LEU A 908 0.12 -20.13 14.91
CA LEU A 908 1.10 -21.18 14.68
C LEU A 908 1.28 -21.48 13.19
N THR A 909 2.54 -21.60 12.76
CA THR A 909 2.94 -22.09 11.44
C THR A 909 3.74 -23.37 11.61
N VAL A 910 3.39 -24.42 10.87
CA VAL A 910 4.08 -25.72 10.93
C VAL A 910 4.79 -25.99 9.61
N TYR A 911 5.91 -26.70 9.66
CA TYR A 911 6.60 -27.20 8.47
C TYR A 911 7.14 -28.60 8.75
N ARG A 912 6.61 -29.59 8.01
CA ARG A 912 7.14 -30.95 8.02
C ARG A 912 8.20 -31.10 6.93
N ASP A 913 9.34 -31.68 7.26
CA ASP A 913 10.36 -31.95 6.25
C ASP A 913 9.80 -32.86 5.12
N GLY A 914 10.23 -32.61 3.88
CA GLY A 914 9.68 -33.26 2.69
C GLY A 914 8.22 -32.91 2.34
N SER A 915 7.55 -31.97 3.02
CA SER A 915 6.16 -31.55 2.71
C SER A 915 6.01 -30.66 1.47
N ARG A 916 7.10 -30.26 0.81
CA ARG A 916 7.10 -29.43 -0.41
C ARG A 916 8.11 -29.91 -1.43
N ASN A 917 7.74 -29.94 -2.72
CA ASN A 917 8.63 -30.42 -3.78
C ASN A 917 9.85 -29.51 -4.03
N VAL A 918 9.81 -28.24 -3.59
CA VAL A 918 10.92 -27.29 -3.74
C VAL A 918 11.36 -26.77 -2.37
N GLN A 919 12.44 -27.34 -1.83
CA GLN A 919 13.09 -26.85 -0.61
C GLN A 919 14.11 -25.75 -0.95
N VAL A 920 14.08 -24.64 -0.20
CA VAL A 920 15.01 -23.50 -0.38
C VAL A 920 16.39 -23.77 0.24
N LEU A 921 16.45 -24.71 1.18
CA LEU A 921 17.66 -25.21 1.85
C LEU A 921 17.57 -26.75 1.88
N SER A 922 18.61 -27.45 1.44
CA SER A 922 18.64 -28.92 1.36
C SER A 922 19.96 -29.47 1.90
N MET A 923 19.90 -30.47 2.79
CA MET A 923 21.03 -30.92 3.62
C MET A 923 21.82 -32.12 3.06
N LYS A 924 21.85 -32.35 1.74
CA LYS A 924 22.52 -33.52 1.15
C LYS A 924 23.44 -33.18 -0.01
N MET A 925 24.71 -33.56 0.13
CA MET A 925 25.67 -33.60 -0.97
C MET A 925 25.56 -34.97 -1.66
N SER A 926 25.45 -34.99 -2.99
CA SER A 926 25.55 -36.23 -3.77
C SER A 926 27.01 -36.44 -4.19
N SER A 927 27.64 -37.49 -3.66
CA SER A 927 29.02 -37.89 -3.93
C SER A 927 29.05 -39.29 -4.56
N LYS A 928 29.56 -39.36 -5.79
CA LYS A 928 30.10 -40.59 -6.40
C LYS A 928 31.41 -40.23 -7.11
N LYS A 929 32.49 -40.89 -6.71
CA LYS A 929 33.67 -41.10 -7.54
C LYS A 929 33.46 -42.37 -8.36
N GLU A 930 34.07 -42.43 -9.53
CA GLU A 930 34.37 -43.68 -10.23
C GLU A 930 35.88 -43.67 -10.53
N GLU A 931 36.59 -44.71 -10.10
CA GLU A 931 38.04 -44.85 -10.28
C GLU A 931 38.32 -46.26 -10.82
N THR A 932 38.68 -46.31 -12.11
CA THR A 932 39.57 -47.28 -12.78
C THR A 932 39.43 -48.78 -12.51
N THR A 933 39.14 -49.53 -13.57
CA THR A 933 40.15 -50.46 -14.16
C THR A 933 39.85 -50.70 -15.65
N ILE A 934 40.81 -51.28 -16.38
CA ILE A 934 40.88 -51.30 -17.86
C ILE A 934 41.00 -52.75 -18.36
N GLU A 935 40.53 -52.97 -19.60
CA GLU A 935 40.71 -54.17 -20.45
C GLU A 935 40.03 -55.48 -19.99
N GLU A 936 38.98 -55.87 -20.72
CA GLU A 936 39.14 -56.65 -21.96
C GLU A 936 38.02 -56.31 -22.97
N ARG A 937 38.03 -56.93 -24.17
CA ARG A 937 37.44 -56.34 -25.39
C ARG A 937 36.19 -57.02 -25.96
N ASN A 938 35.37 -56.15 -26.57
CA ASN A 938 34.45 -56.33 -27.71
C ASN A 938 32.96 -56.67 -27.51
N ASP A 939 32.21 -56.05 -28.43
CA ASP A 939 30.85 -56.27 -28.92
C ASP A 939 29.63 -56.24 -27.98
N LYS A 940 29.04 -55.03 -27.93
CA LYS A 940 27.58 -54.77 -28.00
C LYS A 940 26.69 -55.41 -26.93
N LYS A 941 27.09 -55.23 -25.66
CA LYS A 941 26.14 -55.01 -24.55
C LYS A 941 25.81 -53.50 -24.48
N MET A 942 24.68 -53.04 -23.94
CA MET A 942 23.62 -53.73 -23.21
C MET A 942 22.27 -52.99 -23.38
N GLU A 943 21.17 -53.71 -23.54
CA GLU A 943 19.83 -53.15 -23.28
C GLU A 943 19.47 -53.21 -21.79
N MET A 944 18.37 -52.55 -21.40
CA MET A 944 17.69 -52.67 -20.11
C MET A 944 18.54 -52.41 -18.85
N SER A 945 18.74 -51.13 -18.52
CA SER A 945 17.85 -50.43 -17.58
C SER A 945 18.43 -49.10 -17.08
N LEU A 946 17.94 -47.97 -17.60
CA LEU A 946 18.31 -46.63 -17.13
C LEU A 946 17.10 -45.73 -16.93
N ALA A 947 16.76 -45.50 -15.66
CA ALA A 947 15.86 -44.45 -15.21
C ALA A 947 16.52 -43.67 -14.06
N LYS A 948 17.38 -42.70 -14.42
CA LYS A 948 17.87 -41.58 -13.58
C LYS A 948 18.67 -40.58 -14.42
N ASP A 949 18.90 -39.41 -13.82
CA ASP A 949 19.76 -38.32 -14.29
C ASP A 949 19.50 -37.74 -15.69
N GLN A 950 18.52 -36.84 -15.77
CA GLN A 950 18.64 -35.66 -16.62
C GLN A 950 18.60 -34.38 -15.78
N LYS A 951 19.70 -33.62 -15.86
CA LYS A 951 19.85 -32.29 -15.24
C LYS A 951 18.83 -31.33 -15.86
N LEU A 952 18.31 -30.37 -15.08
CA LEU A 952 17.63 -29.20 -15.64
C LEU A 952 18.66 -28.28 -16.33
N TYR A 953 19.06 -28.65 -17.55
CA TYR A 953 19.75 -27.75 -18.45
C TYR A 953 18.82 -26.57 -18.76
N LYS A 954 19.33 -25.34 -18.65
CA LYS A 954 18.65 -24.20 -19.27
C LYS A 954 18.66 -24.41 -20.77
N LEU A 955 17.49 -24.72 -21.37
CA LEU A 955 17.36 -24.67 -22.83
C LEU A 955 17.76 -23.27 -23.29
N GLN A 956 18.70 -23.21 -24.23
CA GLN A 956 19.12 -22.00 -24.93
C GLN A 956 19.12 -22.34 -26.43
N PRO A 957 18.65 -21.43 -27.30
CA PRO A 957 18.62 -21.69 -28.72
C PRO A 957 20.05 -21.78 -29.29
N ARG A 958 20.33 -22.82 -30.09
CA ARG A 958 21.61 -22.98 -30.78
C ARG A 958 21.97 -21.73 -31.62
N PRO A 959 23.25 -21.34 -31.71
CA PRO A 959 23.67 -20.15 -32.47
C PRO A 959 23.18 -20.17 -33.92
N ARG A 960 22.94 -19.00 -34.51
CA ARG A 960 22.56 -18.90 -35.92
C ARG A 960 23.80 -19.23 -36.78
N PRO A 961 23.74 -20.22 -37.69
CA PRO A 961 24.84 -20.48 -38.62
C PRO A 961 24.99 -19.33 -39.64
N ILE A 962 26.20 -19.16 -40.18
CA ILE A 962 26.51 -18.09 -41.16
C ILE A 962 25.88 -18.38 -42.54
N MET A 963 25.68 -19.66 -42.86
CA MET A 963 25.06 -20.12 -44.10
C MET A 963 24.06 -21.24 -43.78
N THR A 964 22.91 -21.23 -44.42
CA THR A 964 21.86 -22.25 -44.34
C THR A 964 21.44 -22.70 -45.73
N LYS A 965 21.00 -23.96 -45.85
CA LYS A 965 20.28 -24.45 -47.04
C LYS A 965 18.79 -24.32 -46.77
N GLY A 966 17.95 -24.19 -47.80
CA GLY A 966 16.52 -23.98 -47.60
C GLY A 966 15.71 -23.84 -48.88
N ALA A 967 14.39 -23.72 -48.75
CA ALA A 967 13.49 -23.41 -49.86
C ALA A 967 12.42 -22.39 -49.42
N THR A 968 11.84 -21.66 -50.38
CA THR A 968 10.72 -20.74 -50.13
C THR A 968 9.46 -21.23 -50.81
N ILE A 969 8.48 -21.65 -50.01
CA ILE A 969 7.18 -22.14 -50.47
C ILE A 969 6.20 -20.96 -50.51
N LYS A 970 5.65 -20.68 -51.69
CA LYS A 970 4.55 -19.71 -51.85
C LYS A 970 3.21 -20.43 -51.63
N MET A 971 2.47 -20.00 -50.61
CA MET A 971 1.09 -20.42 -50.34
C MET A 971 0.11 -19.26 -50.49
N LEU A 972 -1.15 -19.59 -50.77
CA LEU A 972 -2.25 -18.64 -50.70
C LEU A 972 -2.92 -18.71 -49.33
N THR A 973 -3.28 -17.54 -48.80
CA THR A 973 -4.11 -17.34 -47.60
C THR A 973 -5.19 -16.30 -47.93
N GLY A 974 -6.29 -16.24 -47.18
CA GLY A 974 -7.27 -15.16 -47.36
C GLY A 974 -6.77 -13.76 -46.99
N CYS A 975 -5.57 -13.66 -46.41
CA CYS A 975 -4.85 -12.40 -46.17
C CYS A 975 -3.90 -12.01 -47.33
N GLY A 976 -3.80 -12.85 -48.36
CA GLY A 976 -2.89 -12.68 -49.51
C GLY A 976 -1.90 -13.83 -49.68
N ALA A 977 -0.97 -13.67 -50.62
CA ALA A 977 0.09 -14.65 -50.85
C ALA A 977 1.18 -14.56 -49.75
N LEU A 978 1.40 -15.69 -49.07
CA LEU A 978 2.38 -15.85 -48.01
C LEU A 978 3.58 -16.65 -48.54
N TYR A 979 4.79 -16.10 -48.38
CA TYR A 979 6.05 -16.71 -48.79
C TYR A 979 6.75 -17.22 -47.53
N ILE A 980 6.93 -18.54 -47.46
CA ILE A 980 7.40 -19.26 -46.27
C ILE A 980 8.76 -19.86 -46.58
N THR A 981 9.82 -19.23 -46.11
CA THR A 981 11.21 -19.66 -46.26
C THR A 981 11.58 -20.58 -45.10
N ILE A 982 11.92 -21.83 -45.40
CA ILE A 982 12.29 -22.86 -44.42
C ILE A 982 13.75 -23.22 -44.65
N ASN A 983 14.54 -23.12 -43.57
CA ASN A 983 15.99 -23.29 -43.59
C ASN A 983 16.45 -24.42 -42.66
N GLU A 984 17.43 -25.17 -43.14
CA GLU A 984 18.13 -26.27 -42.48
C GLU A 984 19.63 -25.97 -42.34
N ASP A 985 20.24 -26.56 -41.31
CA ASP A 985 21.69 -26.65 -41.16
C ASP A 985 22.12 -28.10 -40.85
N GLN A 986 23.39 -28.31 -40.53
CA GLN A 986 23.99 -29.63 -40.23
C GLN A 986 23.32 -30.43 -39.08
N ASN A 987 22.40 -29.83 -38.32
CA ASN A 987 21.61 -30.48 -37.26
C ASN A 987 20.09 -30.41 -37.56
N GLY A 988 19.71 -30.25 -38.83
CA GLY A 988 18.31 -30.15 -39.27
C GLY A 988 17.74 -28.72 -39.22
N LEU A 989 16.41 -28.62 -39.31
CA LEU A 989 15.68 -27.35 -39.38
C LEU A 989 16.09 -26.36 -38.27
N CYS A 990 16.33 -25.12 -38.67
CA CYS A 990 16.80 -24.07 -37.76
C CYS A 990 16.01 -22.76 -37.86
N GLU A 991 15.50 -22.39 -39.04
CA GLU A 991 14.73 -21.15 -39.20
C GLU A 991 13.54 -21.30 -40.14
N VAL A 992 12.47 -20.57 -39.84
CA VAL A 992 11.26 -20.43 -40.66
C VAL A 992 10.88 -18.95 -40.67
N PHE A 993 10.94 -18.32 -41.85
CA PHE A 993 10.48 -16.95 -42.05
C PHE A 993 9.22 -16.95 -42.89
N ALA A 994 8.24 -16.13 -42.53
CA ALA A 994 6.95 -16.06 -43.21
C ALA A 994 6.60 -14.60 -43.51
N HIS A 995 6.65 -14.22 -44.78
CA HIS A 995 6.42 -12.86 -45.24
C HIS A 995 5.26 -12.82 -46.25
N MET A 996 4.26 -11.98 -45.99
CA MET A 996 3.32 -11.57 -47.05
C MET A 996 4.01 -10.52 -47.93
N GLY A 997 3.62 -10.44 -49.20
CA GLY A 997 4.29 -9.61 -50.22
C GLY A 997 4.08 -8.09 -50.05
N LYS A 998 3.48 -7.43 -51.05
CA LYS A 998 3.22 -5.97 -51.04
C LYS A 998 2.08 -5.55 -50.09
N SER A 999 1.87 -6.27 -48.99
CA SER A 999 0.67 -6.22 -48.15
C SER A 999 1.04 -6.02 -46.68
N GLY A 1000 1.30 -4.77 -46.29
CA GLY A 1000 1.47 -4.40 -44.88
C GLY A 1000 0.15 -4.51 -44.10
N GLY A 1001 0.20 -5.00 -42.86
CA GLY A 1001 -0.98 -5.13 -42.01
C GLY A 1001 -0.80 -6.12 -40.86
N CYS A 1002 -1.84 -6.29 -40.04
CA CYS A 1002 -1.79 -7.14 -38.83
C CYS A 1002 -1.39 -8.59 -39.14
N ALA A 1003 -1.93 -9.18 -40.22
CA ALA A 1003 -1.60 -10.55 -40.63
C ALA A 1003 -0.13 -10.74 -41.04
N ALA A 1004 0.54 -9.71 -41.58
CA ALA A 1004 1.96 -9.77 -41.89
C ALA A 1004 2.81 -9.79 -40.60
N SER A 1005 2.47 -8.92 -39.64
CA SER A 1005 3.12 -8.90 -38.33
C SER A 1005 2.93 -10.22 -37.56
N GLN A 1006 1.72 -10.78 -37.57
CA GLN A 1006 1.43 -12.07 -36.95
C GLN A 1006 2.21 -13.22 -37.61
N ALA A 1007 2.29 -13.26 -38.95
CA ALA A 1007 3.07 -14.28 -39.66
C ALA A 1007 4.58 -14.18 -39.35
N GLU A 1008 5.13 -12.96 -39.32
CA GLU A 1008 6.55 -12.75 -39.02
C GLU A 1008 6.89 -13.14 -37.57
N VAL A 1009 6.07 -12.75 -36.59
CA VAL A 1009 6.23 -13.15 -35.19
C VAL A 1009 6.13 -14.67 -35.03
N THR A 1010 5.18 -15.31 -35.73
CA THR A 1010 5.02 -16.77 -35.73
C THR A 1010 6.28 -17.47 -36.25
N GLY A 1011 6.82 -17.04 -37.40
CA GLY A 1011 8.07 -17.57 -37.95
C GLY A 1011 9.28 -17.37 -37.02
N ARG A 1012 9.43 -16.18 -36.44
CA ARG A 1012 10.49 -15.89 -35.45
C ARG A 1012 10.41 -16.78 -34.21
N LEU A 1013 9.22 -17.07 -33.71
CA LEU A 1013 9.01 -17.97 -32.57
C LEU A 1013 9.25 -19.44 -32.91
N ILE A 1014 8.83 -19.90 -34.10
CA ILE A 1014 9.15 -21.25 -34.61
C ILE A 1014 10.66 -21.43 -34.77
N SER A 1015 11.35 -20.42 -35.33
CA SER A 1015 12.82 -20.40 -35.46
C SER A 1015 13.54 -20.43 -34.12
N LEU A 1016 12.94 -19.87 -33.06
CA LEU A 1016 13.46 -19.95 -31.70
C LEU A 1016 13.27 -21.37 -31.11
N ALA A 1017 12.09 -21.97 -31.30
CA ALA A 1017 11.77 -23.31 -30.82
C ALA A 1017 12.62 -24.40 -31.49
N LEU A 1018 12.75 -24.36 -32.83
CA LEU A 1018 13.62 -25.26 -33.60
C LEU A 1018 15.08 -25.17 -33.15
N ARG A 1019 15.60 -23.95 -32.92
CA ARG A 1019 16.95 -23.78 -32.38
C ARG A 1019 17.10 -24.19 -30.92
N ALA A 1020 16.02 -24.18 -30.13
CA ALA A 1020 16.01 -24.71 -28.77
C ALA A 1020 15.87 -26.25 -28.71
N GLY A 1021 15.73 -26.94 -29.85
CA GLY A 1021 15.59 -28.39 -29.91
C GLY A 1021 14.17 -28.91 -29.63
N VAL A 1022 13.14 -28.06 -29.81
CA VAL A 1022 11.74 -28.50 -29.75
C VAL A 1022 11.42 -29.31 -31.00
N ASP A 1023 10.83 -30.49 -30.83
CA ASP A 1023 10.43 -31.38 -31.92
C ASP A 1023 9.50 -30.69 -32.93
N THR A 1024 9.83 -30.83 -34.22
CA THR A 1024 9.09 -30.24 -35.33
C THR A 1024 7.66 -30.75 -35.42
N LYS A 1025 7.39 -32.04 -35.12
CA LYS A 1025 6.01 -32.58 -35.15
C LYS A 1025 5.14 -31.92 -34.08
N SER A 1026 5.70 -31.70 -32.89
CA SER A 1026 5.08 -30.95 -31.80
C SER A 1026 4.80 -29.51 -32.18
N ILE A 1027 5.70 -28.82 -32.89
CA ILE A 1027 5.47 -27.47 -33.42
C ILE A 1027 4.32 -27.46 -34.44
N ILE A 1028 4.36 -28.36 -35.44
CA ILE A 1028 3.31 -28.49 -36.47
C ILE A 1028 1.94 -28.72 -35.82
N LYS A 1029 1.85 -29.60 -34.81
CA LYS A 1029 0.61 -29.90 -34.07
C LYS A 1029 0.00 -28.69 -33.36
N GLN A 1030 0.79 -27.68 -32.98
CA GLN A 1030 0.27 -26.47 -32.33
C GLN A 1030 -0.23 -25.39 -33.32
N ILE A 1031 0.20 -25.42 -34.60
CA ILE A 1031 -0.11 -24.36 -35.57
C ILE A 1031 -1.04 -24.79 -36.71
N ARG A 1032 -1.12 -26.09 -37.01
CA ARG A 1032 -2.11 -26.65 -37.95
C ARG A 1032 -3.52 -26.53 -37.37
N GLY A 1033 -4.52 -26.31 -38.23
CA GLY A 1033 -5.91 -26.19 -37.80
C GLY A 1033 -6.31 -24.81 -37.25
N ILE A 1034 -5.36 -23.93 -36.92
CA ILE A 1034 -5.67 -22.55 -36.53
C ILE A 1034 -6.39 -21.84 -37.67
N ARG A 1035 -7.57 -21.27 -37.38
CA ARG A 1035 -8.46 -20.62 -38.37
C ARG A 1035 -8.53 -19.11 -38.15
N CYS A 1036 -8.50 -18.34 -39.24
CA CYS A 1036 -8.85 -16.91 -39.27
C CYS A 1036 -10.21 -16.71 -39.98
N PRO A 1037 -10.80 -15.49 -39.96
CA PRO A 1037 -12.08 -15.22 -40.62
C PRO A 1037 -12.09 -15.49 -42.13
N SER A 1038 -10.93 -15.42 -42.78
CA SER A 1038 -10.75 -15.60 -44.23
C SER A 1038 -9.93 -16.86 -44.55
N PRO A 1039 -10.48 -18.08 -44.40
CA PRO A 1039 -9.88 -19.28 -44.98
C PRO A 1039 -9.95 -19.21 -46.51
N CYS A 1040 -9.00 -19.84 -47.20
CA CYS A 1040 -9.05 -19.93 -48.67
C CYS A 1040 -8.60 -21.31 -49.17
N TRP A 1041 -8.83 -21.58 -50.45
CA TRP A 1041 -8.35 -22.79 -51.10
C TRP A 1041 -7.02 -22.54 -51.80
N ASP A 1042 -6.03 -23.40 -51.56
CA ASP A 1042 -4.73 -23.38 -52.21
C ASP A 1042 -4.38 -24.80 -52.69
N ARG A 1043 -4.13 -24.96 -54.00
CA ARG A 1043 -3.78 -26.24 -54.65
C ARG A 1043 -4.64 -27.44 -54.20
N GLY A 1044 -5.96 -27.25 -54.17
CA GLY A 1044 -6.92 -28.30 -53.78
C GLY A 1044 -7.06 -28.54 -52.27
N ASN A 1045 -6.35 -27.81 -51.41
CA ASN A 1045 -6.44 -27.92 -49.95
C ASN A 1045 -6.95 -26.61 -49.33
N MET A 1046 -7.90 -26.69 -48.39
CA MET A 1046 -8.39 -25.53 -47.65
C MET A 1046 -7.37 -25.11 -46.58
N THR A 1047 -6.85 -23.89 -46.69
CA THR A 1047 -5.90 -23.25 -45.76
C THR A 1047 -6.62 -22.30 -44.83
N LEU A 1048 -6.51 -22.55 -43.53
CA LEU A 1048 -7.38 -21.97 -42.51
C LEU A 1048 -6.89 -20.63 -41.97
N SER A 1049 -5.57 -20.38 -41.99
CA SER A 1049 -4.92 -19.13 -41.58
C SER A 1049 -3.47 -19.08 -42.06
N CYS A 1050 -2.78 -17.95 -41.81
CA CYS A 1050 -1.34 -17.86 -42.01
C CYS A 1050 -0.54 -18.86 -41.14
N SER A 1051 -1.02 -19.21 -39.94
CA SER A 1051 -0.36 -20.19 -39.06
C SER A 1051 -0.54 -21.62 -39.54
N ASP A 1052 -1.74 -21.97 -40.02
CA ASP A 1052 -2.00 -23.28 -40.67
C ASP A 1052 -1.20 -23.41 -41.98
N ALA A 1053 -1.05 -22.33 -42.76
CA ALA A 1053 -0.17 -22.29 -43.93
C ALA A 1053 1.30 -22.54 -43.57
N ILE A 1054 1.84 -21.89 -42.53
CA ILE A 1054 3.21 -22.15 -42.05
C ILE A 1054 3.38 -23.62 -41.65
N GLY A 1055 2.41 -24.19 -40.91
CA GLY A 1055 2.44 -25.61 -40.56
C GLY A 1055 2.49 -26.53 -41.79
N LYS A 1056 1.62 -26.29 -42.79
CA LYS A 1056 1.58 -27.06 -44.04
C LYS A 1056 2.87 -26.96 -44.84
N ALA A 1057 3.47 -25.77 -44.91
CA ALA A 1057 4.73 -25.58 -45.62
C ALA A 1057 5.86 -26.39 -44.97
N ILE A 1058 5.93 -26.46 -43.63
CA ILE A 1058 6.91 -27.30 -42.91
C ILE A 1058 6.61 -28.78 -43.14
N GLU A 1059 5.33 -29.18 -43.08
CA GLU A 1059 4.86 -30.55 -43.35
C GLU A 1059 5.31 -31.01 -44.75
N SER A 1060 4.98 -30.25 -45.80
CA SER A 1060 5.40 -30.59 -47.18
C SER A 1060 6.90 -30.44 -47.45
N TYR A 1061 7.62 -29.58 -46.72
CA TYR A 1061 9.09 -29.49 -46.84
C TYR A 1061 9.77 -30.76 -46.32
N LEU A 1062 9.29 -31.33 -45.20
CA LEU A 1062 9.77 -32.59 -44.65
C LEU A 1062 9.46 -33.78 -45.58
N GLU A 1063 8.26 -33.81 -46.17
CA GLU A 1063 7.86 -34.79 -47.18
C GLU A 1063 8.78 -34.74 -48.42
N MET A 1064 9.07 -33.53 -48.93
CA MET A 1064 9.94 -33.35 -50.11
C MET A 1064 11.42 -33.70 -49.86
N ASN A 1065 11.94 -33.47 -48.64
CA ASN A 1065 13.32 -33.80 -48.29
C ASN A 1065 13.52 -35.26 -47.83
N GLY A 1066 12.50 -36.13 -47.95
CA GLY A 1066 12.65 -37.58 -47.76
C GLY A 1066 12.94 -38.05 -46.32
N THR A 1067 12.67 -37.21 -45.31
CA THR A 1067 12.89 -37.55 -43.90
C THR A 1067 11.67 -38.30 -43.32
N ASP A 1068 11.40 -39.49 -43.86
CA ASP A 1068 10.18 -40.25 -43.55
C ASP A 1068 10.15 -40.78 -42.10
N GLN A 1069 9.33 -40.13 -41.28
CA GLN A 1069 8.66 -40.76 -40.15
C GLN A 1069 7.15 -40.51 -40.25
N LYS A 1070 6.47 -41.29 -41.10
CA LYS A 1070 5.01 -41.47 -41.20
C LYS A 1070 4.25 -41.01 -39.94
N ILE A 1071 3.48 -39.95 -40.10
CA ILE A 1071 2.50 -39.50 -39.10
C ILE A 1071 1.22 -40.31 -39.34
N ASP A 1072 0.73 -40.98 -38.30
CA ASP A 1072 -0.43 -41.86 -38.43
C ASP A 1072 -1.71 -41.06 -38.67
N LYS A 1073 -2.48 -41.41 -39.71
CA LYS A 1073 -3.61 -40.60 -40.20
C LYS A 1073 -4.93 -40.88 -39.47
N LYS A 1074 -4.86 -41.36 -38.22
CA LYS A 1074 -6.03 -41.74 -37.39
C LYS A 1074 -5.99 -41.12 -36.00
N GLU A 1075 -6.29 -39.82 -35.89
CA GLU A 1075 -7.01 -39.21 -34.74
C GLU A 1075 -7.26 -37.70 -34.93
N ILE A 1076 -7.97 -37.30 -36.00
CA ILE A 1076 -8.60 -35.97 -36.09
C ILE A 1076 -10.02 -36.13 -36.67
N THR A 1077 -10.95 -36.58 -35.82
CA THR A 1077 -12.40 -36.55 -36.09
C THR A 1077 -13.13 -36.00 -34.87
N SER A 1078 -14.25 -35.30 -35.09
CA SER A 1078 -15.04 -34.57 -34.08
C SER A 1078 -14.25 -33.59 -33.17
N VAL A 1079 -13.90 -32.42 -33.73
CA VAL A 1079 -13.84 -31.18 -32.92
C VAL A 1079 -15.19 -30.49 -33.09
N ASN A 1080 -15.89 -30.20 -31.99
CA ASN A 1080 -17.21 -29.58 -32.04
C ASN A 1080 -17.14 -28.15 -32.62
N LEU A 1081 -17.92 -27.90 -33.68
CA LEU A 1081 -17.94 -26.66 -34.44
C LEU A 1081 -18.84 -25.59 -33.79
N THR A 1082 -18.56 -25.22 -32.53
CA THR A 1082 -19.32 -24.23 -31.78
C THR A 1082 -18.42 -23.11 -31.24
N GLY A 1083 -18.54 -21.92 -31.83
CA GLY A 1083 -17.75 -20.73 -31.48
C GLY A 1083 -16.54 -20.50 -32.43
N VAL A 1084 -16.25 -19.28 -32.91
CA VAL A 1084 -16.97 -18.00 -32.77
C VAL A 1084 -16.92 -17.26 -34.11
N CYS A 1085 -18.10 -16.94 -34.65
CA CYS A 1085 -18.33 -15.93 -35.68
C CYS A 1085 -19.74 -15.37 -35.40
N PRO A 1086 -20.02 -14.07 -35.58
CA PRO A 1086 -21.32 -13.52 -35.22
C PRO A 1086 -22.42 -14.04 -36.16
N GLU A 1087 -23.30 -14.85 -35.60
CA GLU A 1087 -24.60 -15.15 -36.20
C GLU A 1087 -25.48 -13.90 -36.16
N CYS A 1088 -26.37 -13.73 -37.14
CA CYS A 1088 -27.33 -12.64 -37.14
C CYS A 1088 -28.24 -12.75 -35.91
N PRO A 1089 -28.36 -11.70 -35.07
CA PRO A 1089 -29.11 -11.78 -33.81
C PRO A 1089 -30.63 -11.98 -34.01
N GLU A 1090 -31.14 -11.79 -35.23
CA GLU A 1090 -32.57 -11.99 -35.54
C GLU A 1090 -32.88 -13.34 -36.20
N CYS A 1091 -31.93 -13.96 -36.92
CA CYS A 1091 -32.22 -15.15 -37.72
C CYS A 1091 -31.14 -16.26 -37.74
N GLY A 1092 -30.07 -16.15 -36.96
CA GLY A 1092 -29.01 -17.17 -36.85
C GLY A 1092 -28.08 -17.32 -38.07
N ASN A 1093 -28.50 -16.89 -39.26
CA ASN A 1093 -27.68 -16.92 -40.47
C ASN A 1093 -26.42 -16.03 -40.37
N LEU A 1094 -25.40 -16.37 -41.16
CA LEU A 1094 -24.15 -15.62 -41.23
C LEU A 1094 -24.38 -14.16 -41.65
N VAL A 1095 -23.59 -13.26 -41.06
CA VAL A 1095 -23.52 -11.85 -41.45
C VAL A 1095 -22.30 -11.58 -42.34
N GLU A 1096 -22.44 -10.63 -43.26
CA GLU A 1096 -21.37 -10.09 -44.07
C GLU A 1096 -20.94 -8.72 -43.53
N PHE A 1097 -19.71 -8.30 -43.83
CA PHE A 1097 -19.27 -6.92 -43.59
C PHE A 1097 -19.14 -6.18 -44.92
N VAL A 1098 -20.00 -5.17 -45.13
CA VAL A 1098 -20.17 -4.48 -46.41
C VAL A 1098 -20.21 -2.97 -46.15
N GLU A 1099 -19.43 -2.20 -46.91
CA GLU A 1099 -19.39 -0.72 -46.88
C GLU A 1099 -19.20 -0.09 -45.47
N GLY A 1100 -18.58 -0.85 -44.54
CA GLY A 1100 -18.32 -0.42 -43.17
C GLY A 1100 -19.35 -0.86 -42.13
N CYS A 1101 -20.40 -1.61 -42.54
CA CYS A 1101 -21.42 -2.14 -41.64
C CYS A 1101 -21.49 -3.67 -41.63
N VAL A 1102 -21.96 -4.25 -40.52
CA VAL A 1102 -22.36 -5.66 -40.43
C VAL A 1102 -23.81 -5.79 -40.91
N VAL A 1103 -24.05 -6.64 -41.91
CA VAL A 1103 -25.38 -6.85 -42.53
C VAL A 1103 -25.68 -8.33 -42.75
N CYS A 1104 -26.93 -8.75 -42.55
CA CYS A 1104 -27.37 -10.12 -42.87
C CYS A 1104 -28.19 -10.16 -44.16
N ARG A 1105 -27.69 -10.87 -45.18
CA ARG A 1105 -28.37 -11.06 -46.47
C ARG A 1105 -29.70 -11.81 -46.36
N SER A 1106 -29.90 -12.61 -45.31
CA SER A 1106 -31.05 -13.51 -45.17
C SER A 1106 -32.30 -12.86 -44.57
N CYS A 1107 -32.15 -11.82 -43.73
CA CYS A 1107 -33.27 -11.11 -43.08
C CYS A 1107 -33.25 -9.59 -43.24
N GLY A 1108 -32.15 -9.00 -43.72
CA GLY A 1108 -32.01 -7.55 -43.88
C GLY A 1108 -31.44 -6.81 -42.66
N TYR A 1109 -31.19 -7.50 -41.54
CA TYR A 1109 -30.56 -6.91 -40.34
C TYR A 1109 -29.29 -6.10 -40.68
N SER A 1110 -29.20 -4.90 -40.11
CA SER A 1110 -28.06 -3.99 -40.18
C SER A 1110 -27.66 -3.58 -38.77
N GLN A 1111 -26.37 -3.62 -38.44
CA GLN A 1111 -25.88 -3.17 -37.13
C GLN A 1111 -25.84 -1.63 -37.00
N CYS A 1112 -25.99 -0.89 -38.11
CA CYS A 1112 -25.76 0.57 -38.17
C CYS A 1112 -27.05 1.40 -38.25
N GLY A 1113 -28.21 0.73 -38.22
CA GLY A 1113 -29.51 1.28 -38.64
C GLY A 1113 -30.04 0.53 -39.85
#